data_AF-A0A359LYF4-F1
#
_entry.id   AF-A0A359LYF4-F1
#
_cell.length_a   1.000
_cell.length_b   1.000
_cell.length_c   1.000
_cell.angle_alpha   90.00
_cell.angle_beta   90.00
_cell.angle_gamma   90.00
#
_symmetry.space_group_name_H-M   'P 1'
#
loop_
_entity.id
_entity.type
_entity.pdbx_description
1 polymer ?
#
loop_
_entity_poly.entity_id
_entity_poly.type
_entity_poly.pdbx_seq_one_letter_code
_entity_poly.pdbx_strand_id
1 'polypeptide(L)'
;MRFSISSASLFAAAAATLALPAATLDEAASRAMGTRQGVIVILDARSGRVLGGHRLEAAARRAAKPGSTLKPITLASLLAAQKQPPSLPCQGHAAPLGPAEALAYSCNSYFKELSQRIDPGSYARTLTKYNINPAAAATLEQRQAQAIGEGGERVTPMQLAESYRRLAQLTPTPVLDGLIGAVKYGTARLAAAPGMDVAGKTGTATADDLSYTHGWFAGWAPARNPEIVVVVFVEKGQGGPDAAPIARRVFEAWRPPVRVRLYWKSKPGAGPTVSLSREEYVAAVLAGEAGAFKSDESLKAMAVAIRTYAQRFLGRHGAEGFDFCDTTHCQDARLAASTDRLRKIAAATANELLWYEGQLATTYYHSDCGGTLEAAHDVWPQLKLPYLVHQVDTWCQAGGPRSWREEFAEPLRVLERSPTGRVRWLLAGGRRVDPRQIGLRSTLFNLREANGKTVVEGRGYGHGVGICQRGAARMGEEGRNYLDILAFYYQGTAVGINPQGMPWQTLGAERVEVQTTAPQRDRPLPALAGRALAEAERRTRYSAPAQVRVRVYPSAAAFRDATGESGAVAAVTRGNTIHLQPAAAGAATLLHEMLHVVLETRTHPNVPYWFREELAAYLAGGSSPRVARLALEHGRAKLFEWLERGVTPPLPALRPVRQAPE
;
A
#
# COMPACT_ATOMS: atom_id res chain seq x y z
N MET A 1 33.64 39.70 33.67
CA MET A 1 33.33 40.08 32.28
C MET A 1 32.94 38.84 31.50
N ARG A 2 31.73 38.83 30.93
CA ARG A 2 31.22 37.79 30.02
C ARG A 2 31.78 38.05 28.62
N PHE A 3 32.29 37.04 27.94
CA PHE A 3 32.31 37.04 26.47
C PHE A 3 31.70 35.74 25.94
N SER A 4 30.60 35.95 25.22
CA SER A 4 29.78 34.99 24.51
C SER A 4 30.44 34.71 23.16
N ILE A 5 30.65 33.43 22.83
CA ILE A 5 30.93 33.01 21.45
C ILE A 5 29.75 32.16 21.00
N SER A 6 29.01 32.72 20.06
CA SER A 6 27.77 32.20 19.48
C SER A 6 28.00 30.87 18.76
N SER A 7 27.20 29.87 19.11
CA SER A 7 27.18 28.48 18.60
C SER A 7 26.49 28.33 17.23
N ALA A 8 26.53 29.37 16.38
CA ALA A 8 25.73 29.41 15.14
C ALA A 8 26.46 28.94 13.86
N SER A 9 27.76 28.61 13.90
CA SER A 9 28.55 28.50 12.65
C SER A 9 28.94 27.07 12.23
N LEU A 10 28.41 26.02 12.85
CA LEU A 10 28.77 24.62 12.55
C LEU A 10 27.76 23.85 11.68
N PHE A 11 26.68 24.48 11.20
CA PHE A 11 25.60 23.81 10.45
C PHE A 11 25.63 23.99 8.92
N ALA A 12 26.60 24.72 8.34
CA ALA A 12 26.49 25.20 6.96
C ALA A 12 27.34 24.46 5.90
N ALA A 13 28.17 23.47 6.24
CA ALA A 13 29.21 22.99 5.30
C ALA A 13 29.20 21.50 4.94
N ALA A 14 28.09 20.77 5.13
CA ALA A 14 28.02 19.35 4.79
C ALA A 14 26.80 19.02 3.91
N ALA A 15 26.72 19.63 2.72
CA ALA A 15 25.70 19.32 1.73
C ALA A 15 26.26 19.42 0.30
N ALA A 16 27.27 18.62 -0.01
CA ALA A 16 27.69 18.38 -1.38
C ALA A 16 28.28 16.97 -1.49
N THR A 17 27.42 15.96 -1.60
CA THR A 17 27.83 14.61 -1.99
C THR A 17 26.96 14.10 -3.14
N LEU A 18 27.66 13.70 -4.20
CA LEU A 18 27.17 13.17 -5.47
C LEU A 18 26.29 11.93 -5.26
N ALA A 19 24.99 12.14 -5.16
CA ALA A 19 24.00 11.23 -5.74
C ALA A 19 23.67 11.78 -7.13
N LEU A 20 23.40 10.94 -8.13
CA LEU A 20 22.68 11.41 -9.32
C LEU A 20 21.42 12.11 -8.80
N PRO A 21 21.22 13.42 -9.07
CA PRO A 21 20.14 14.14 -8.45
C PRO A 21 18.84 13.46 -8.86
N ALA A 22 18.02 13.08 -7.88
CA ALA A 22 16.63 12.82 -8.14
C ALA A 22 16.12 14.02 -8.96
N ALA A 23 15.57 13.75 -10.14
CA ALA A 23 15.14 14.80 -11.05
C ALA A 23 14.36 15.87 -10.29
N THR A 24 14.76 17.13 -10.46
CA THR A 24 14.06 18.24 -9.81
C THR A 24 12.59 18.23 -10.22
N LEU A 25 11.72 18.86 -9.42
CA LEU A 25 10.31 18.99 -9.79
C LEU A 25 10.14 19.71 -11.14
N ASP A 26 11.07 20.58 -11.52
CA ASP A 26 11.13 21.23 -12.84
C ASP A 26 11.40 20.23 -13.98
N GLU A 27 12.34 19.31 -13.80
CA GLU A 27 12.61 18.24 -14.76
C GLU A 27 11.43 17.29 -14.88
N ALA A 28 10.86 16.89 -13.74
CA ALA A 28 9.68 16.02 -13.72
C ALA A 28 8.49 16.68 -14.40
N ALA A 29 8.23 17.96 -14.14
CA ALA A 29 7.20 18.75 -14.80
C ALA A 29 7.45 18.85 -16.31
N SER A 30 8.68 19.16 -16.72
CA SER A 30 9.02 19.29 -18.14
C SER A 30 8.90 17.96 -18.89
N ARG A 31 9.35 16.85 -18.30
CA ARG A 31 9.14 15.50 -18.87
C ARG A 31 7.66 15.10 -18.89
N ALA A 32 6.89 15.49 -17.88
CA ALA A 32 5.46 15.22 -17.83
C ALA A 32 4.69 15.95 -18.94
N MET A 33 5.03 17.23 -19.18
CA MET A 33 4.44 18.05 -20.26
C MET A 33 4.84 17.53 -21.65
N GLY A 34 6.10 17.10 -21.81
CA GLY A 34 6.62 16.63 -23.09
C GLY A 34 6.65 17.74 -24.13
N THR A 35 6.12 17.47 -25.33
CA THR A 35 6.06 18.44 -26.44
C THR A 35 4.79 19.29 -26.46
N ARG A 36 3.88 19.10 -25.50
CA ARG A 36 2.62 19.85 -25.42
C ARG A 36 2.88 21.30 -25.05
N GLN A 37 2.08 22.21 -25.61
CA GLN A 37 2.06 23.60 -25.19
C GLN A 37 1.25 23.72 -23.90
N GLY A 38 1.89 24.13 -22.81
CA GLY A 38 1.21 24.22 -21.53
C GLY A 38 2.09 24.81 -20.43
N VAL A 39 1.53 24.84 -19.22
CA VAL A 39 2.15 25.35 -18.01
C VAL A 39 1.91 24.35 -16.88
N ILE A 40 2.90 24.16 -16.02
CA ILE A 40 2.76 23.45 -14.75
C ILE A 40 3.24 24.36 -13.63
N VAL A 41 2.43 24.50 -12.58
CA VAL A 41 2.81 25.21 -11.35
C VAL A 41 2.77 24.22 -10.19
N ILE A 42 3.85 24.19 -9.43
CA ILE A 42 3.98 23.34 -8.25
C ILE A 42 4.29 24.22 -7.04
N LEU A 43 3.38 24.24 -6.06
CA LEU A 43 3.52 25.01 -4.84
C LEU A 43 3.63 24.11 -3.61
N ASP A 44 4.34 24.58 -2.61
CA ASP A 44 4.25 24.10 -1.25
C ASP A 44 2.89 24.50 -0.67
N ALA A 45 2.10 23.51 -0.24
CA ALA A 45 0.71 23.75 0.15
C ALA A 45 0.57 24.63 1.40
N ARG A 46 1.61 24.71 2.23
CA ARG A 46 1.60 25.45 3.50
C ARG A 46 2.08 26.88 3.30
N SER A 47 3.30 27.03 2.80
CA SER A 47 3.99 28.31 2.62
C SER A 47 3.60 29.05 1.35
N GLY A 48 3.09 28.36 0.33
CA GLY A 48 2.85 28.93 -1.00
C GLY A 48 4.12 29.17 -1.81
N ARG A 49 5.29 28.74 -1.30
CA ARG A 49 6.55 28.81 -2.04
C ARG A 49 6.47 27.95 -3.31
N VAL A 50 6.95 28.48 -4.42
CA VAL A 50 7.11 27.69 -5.66
C VAL A 50 8.17 26.62 -5.44
N LEU A 51 7.79 25.36 -5.63
CA LEU A 51 8.68 24.20 -5.53
C LEU A 51 9.28 23.81 -6.87
N GLY A 52 8.64 24.19 -7.97
CA GLY A 52 9.08 23.97 -9.35
C GLY A 52 7.93 24.16 -10.33
N GLY A 53 8.19 23.90 -11.61
CA GLY A 53 7.15 23.90 -12.63
C GLY A 53 7.69 23.84 -14.06
N HIS A 54 6.80 24.09 -15.01
CA HIS A 54 7.12 24.18 -16.43
C HIS A 54 6.55 25.48 -16.98
N ARG A 55 7.42 26.32 -17.56
CA ARG A 55 7.08 27.66 -18.09
C ARG A 55 6.43 28.59 -17.06
N LEU A 56 7.06 28.72 -15.89
CA LEU A 56 6.55 29.55 -14.77
C LEU A 56 6.36 31.03 -15.12
N GLU A 57 7.16 31.61 -16.02
CA GLU A 57 6.94 32.99 -16.49
C GLU A 57 5.60 33.15 -17.22
N ALA A 58 5.20 32.15 -18.02
CA ALA A 58 3.90 32.13 -18.66
C ALA A 58 2.77 31.88 -17.65
N ALA A 59 3.04 31.14 -16.57
CA ALA A 59 2.08 30.86 -15.51
C ALA A 59 1.51 32.10 -14.82
N ALA A 60 2.28 33.18 -14.75
CA ALA A 60 1.86 34.44 -14.15
C ALA A 60 1.07 35.35 -15.11
N ARG A 61 1.17 35.11 -16.43
CA ARG A 61 0.64 36.03 -17.46
C ARG A 61 -0.51 35.44 -18.27
N ARG A 62 -0.56 34.12 -18.44
CA ARG A 62 -1.54 33.45 -19.31
C ARG A 62 -2.87 33.30 -18.58
N ALA A 63 -3.79 34.25 -18.77
CA ALA A 63 -5.13 34.18 -18.18
C ALA A 63 -6.13 33.50 -19.13
N ALA A 64 -6.88 32.52 -18.61
CA ALA A 64 -7.95 31.84 -19.33
C ALA A 64 -9.12 31.52 -18.38
N LYS A 65 -10.25 31.11 -18.94
CA LYS A 65 -11.40 30.66 -18.15
C LYS A 65 -11.02 29.41 -17.33
N PRO A 66 -11.40 29.32 -16.04
CA PRO A 66 -11.04 28.18 -15.18
C PRO A 66 -11.84 26.90 -15.51
N GLY A 67 -13.00 27.03 -16.17
CA GLY A 67 -13.94 25.94 -16.38
C GLY A 67 -14.32 25.27 -15.05
N SER A 68 -14.57 23.96 -15.11
CA SER A 68 -15.02 23.18 -13.94
C SER A 68 -14.04 23.14 -12.75
N THR A 69 -12.80 23.67 -12.87
CA THR A 69 -11.91 23.85 -11.71
C THR A 69 -12.41 24.90 -10.72
N LEU A 70 -13.39 25.74 -11.08
CA LEU A 70 -14.00 26.73 -10.19
C LEU A 70 -15.07 26.15 -9.24
N LYS A 71 -15.72 25.06 -9.63
CA LYS A 71 -16.85 24.43 -8.90
C LYS A 71 -16.57 24.09 -7.43
N PRO A 72 -15.37 23.64 -7.01
CA PRO A 72 -15.07 23.46 -5.59
C PRO A 72 -15.25 24.74 -4.77
N ILE A 73 -14.87 25.90 -5.33
CA ILE A 73 -15.03 27.21 -4.69
C ILE A 73 -16.51 27.62 -4.68
N THR A 74 -17.25 27.29 -5.74
CA THR A 74 -18.72 27.46 -5.79
C THR A 74 -19.42 26.68 -4.69
N LEU A 75 -19.07 25.41 -4.49
CA LEU A 75 -19.63 24.60 -3.41
C LEU A 75 -19.21 25.14 -2.03
N ALA A 76 -17.94 25.55 -1.88
CA ALA A 76 -17.44 26.14 -0.64
C ALA A 76 -18.18 27.43 -0.24
N SER A 77 -18.60 28.25 -1.21
CA SER A 77 -19.38 29.47 -0.96
C SER A 77 -20.72 29.17 -0.28
N LEU A 78 -21.43 28.14 -0.74
CA LEU A 78 -22.71 27.76 -0.16
C LEU A 78 -22.55 27.17 1.24
N LEU A 79 -21.54 26.32 1.44
CA LEU A 79 -21.25 25.72 2.74
C LEU A 79 -20.84 26.77 3.78
N ALA A 80 -20.12 27.82 3.36
CA ALA A 80 -19.78 28.94 4.23
C ALA A 80 -21.01 29.74 4.70
N ALA A 81 -22.10 29.72 3.93
CA ALA A 81 -23.39 30.29 4.33
C ALA A 81 -24.22 29.36 5.25
N GLN A 82 -23.61 28.29 5.79
CA GLN A 82 -24.24 27.26 6.64
C GLN A 82 -25.45 26.57 6.00
N LYS A 83 -25.56 26.58 4.67
CA LYS A 83 -26.62 25.88 3.95
C LYS A 83 -26.17 24.47 3.61
N GLN A 84 -26.96 23.47 4.01
CA GLN A 84 -26.74 22.09 3.57
C GLN A 84 -27.18 21.97 2.09
N PRO A 85 -26.27 21.64 1.15
CA PRO A 85 -26.62 21.54 -0.26
C PRO A 85 -27.55 20.34 -0.47
N PRO A 86 -28.69 20.51 -1.17
CA PRO A 86 -29.58 19.40 -1.47
C PRO A 86 -28.95 18.46 -2.50
N SER A 87 -29.48 17.24 -2.58
CA SER A 87 -29.30 16.41 -3.77
C SER A 87 -30.16 16.96 -4.90
N LEU A 88 -29.57 17.14 -6.09
CA LEU A 88 -30.25 17.73 -7.24
C LEU A 88 -30.10 16.86 -8.49
N PRO A 89 -31.06 16.92 -9.44
CA PRO A 89 -30.94 16.21 -10.71
C PRO A 89 -29.65 16.57 -11.46
N CYS A 90 -28.96 15.52 -11.93
CA CYS A 90 -27.81 15.67 -12.78
C CYS A 90 -28.08 15.10 -14.17
N GLN A 91 -27.88 15.91 -15.22
CA GLN A 91 -28.04 15.42 -16.59
C GLN A 91 -27.10 14.22 -16.84
N GLY A 92 -27.66 13.13 -17.38
CA GLY A 92 -26.94 11.88 -17.62
C GLY A 92 -26.84 10.94 -16.42
N HIS A 93 -27.52 11.22 -15.30
CA HIS A 93 -27.58 10.35 -14.13
C HIS A 93 -29.03 10.01 -13.78
N ALA A 94 -29.29 8.75 -13.43
CA ALA A 94 -30.64 8.26 -13.12
C ALA A 94 -31.19 8.76 -11.78
N ALA A 95 -30.30 9.04 -10.82
CA ALA A 95 -30.66 9.54 -9.49
C ALA A 95 -30.09 10.95 -9.25
N PRO A 96 -30.76 11.78 -8.43
CA PRO A 96 -30.19 13.03 -7.94
C PRO A 96 -28.85 12.80 -7.25
N LEU A 97 -27.87 13.67 -7.50
CA LEU A 97 -26.54 13.57 -6.91
C LEU A 97 -26.44 14.50 -5.69
N GLY A 98 -25.77 14.01 -4.64
CA GLY A 98 -25.34 14.86 -3.53
C GLY A 98 -24.19 15.80 -3.92
N PRO A 99 -23.81 16.77 -3.08
CA PRO A 99 -22.80 17.77 -3.40
C PRO A 99 -21.41 17.19 -3.75
N ALA A 100 -20.97 16.16 -3.02
CA ALA A 100 -19.68 15.52 -3.28
C ALA A 100 -19.68 14.76 -4.61
N GLU A 101 -20.73 13.99 -4.89
CA GLU A 101 -20.89 13.22 -6.14
C GLU A 101 -21.04 14.15 -7.35
N ALA A 102 -21.83 15.21 -7.22
CA ALA A 102 -21.98 16.22 -8.26
C ALA A 102 -20.64 16.91 -8.57
N LEU A 103 -19.80 17.15 -7.56
CA LEU A 103 -18.45 17.67 -7.77
C LEU A 103 -17.54 16.64 -8.45
N ALA A 104 -17.60 15.36 -8.04
CA ALA A 104 -16.80 14.27 -8.58
C ALA A 104 -17.08 14.02 -10.08
N TYR A 105 -18.35 13.87 -10.44
CA TYR A 105 -18.82 13.74 -11.83
C TYR A 105 -18.86 15.08 -12.59
N SER A 106 -18.55 16.19 -11.92
CA SER A 106 -18.50 17.54 -12.50
C SER A 106 -19.83 18.05 -13.09
N CYS A 107 -20.94 17.72 -12.46
CA CYS A 107 -22.29 17.95 -12.99
C CYS A 107 -22.65 19.43 -13.25
N ASN A 108 -22.73 19.87 -14.51
CA ASN A 108 -23.08 21.27 -14.82
C ASN A 108 -24.46 21.69 -14.31
N SER A 109 -25.49 20.86 -14.50
CA SER A 109 -26.87 21.20 -14.10
C SER A 109 -26.99 21.42 -12.59
N TYR A 110 -26.31 20.59 -11.79
CA TYR A 110 -26.25 20.76 -10.33
C TYR A 110 -25.71 22.13 -9.94
N PHE A 111 -24.56 22.55 -10.49
CA PHE A 111 -23.92 23.82 -10.11
C PHE A 111 -24.65 25.05 -10.66
N LYS A 112 -25.33 24.95 -11.81
CA LYS A 112 -26.23 25.99 -12.32
C LYS A 112 -27.46 26.18 -11.43
N GLU A 113 -28.03 25.08 -10.93
CA GLU A 113 -29.13 25.15 -9.97
C GLU A 113 -28.65 25.67 -8.61
N LEU A 114 -27.44 25.27 -8.20
CA LEU A 114 -26.81 25.75 -6.98
C LEU A 114 -26.60 27.26 -6.97
N SER A 115 -26.25 27.85 -8.12
CA SER A 115 -25.97 29.29 -8.24
C SER A 115 -27.18 30.17 -7.92
N GLN A 116 -28.39 29.64 -8.07
CA GLN A 116 -29.63 30.36 -7.72
C GLN A 116 -29.77 30.55 -6.20
N ARG A 117 -29.09 29.72 -5.42
CA ARG A 117 -29.19 29.67 -3.94
C ARG A 117 -28.08 30.46 -3.23
N ILE A 118 -27.14 31.02 -4.00
CA ILE A 118 -25.99 31.77 -3.52
C ILE A 118 -26.24 33.27 -3.79
N ASP A 119 -26.12 34.08 -2.74
CA ASP A 119 -26.13 35.54 -2.88
C ASP A 119 -24.94 36.01 -3.75
N PRO A 120 -25.15 36.80 -4.81
CA PRO A 120 -24.07 37.23 -5.70
C PRO A 120 -22.93 37.97 -4.97
N GLY A 121 -23.26 38.81 -3.99
CA GLY A 121 -22.26 39.52 -3.18
C GLY A 121 -21.41 38.57 -2.33
N SER A 122 -22.06 37.58 -1.71
CA SER A 122 -21.39 36.50 -0.96
C SER A 122 -20.49 35.65 -1.86
N TYR A 123 -20.94 35.36 -3.08
CA TYR A 123 -20.16 34.61 -4.05
C TYR A 123 -18.91 35.38 -4.48
N ALA A 124 -19.06 36.67 -4.82
CA ALA A 124 -17.93 37.54 -5.16
C ALA A 124 -16.90 37.62 -4.03
N ARG A 125 -17.35 37.79 -2.78
CA ARG A 125 -16.47 37.75 -1.59
C ARG A 125 -15.75 36.39 -1.46
N THR A 126 -16.44 35.30 -1.79
CA THR A 126 -15.85 33.96 -1.75
C THR A 126 -14.77 33.81 -2.83
N LEU A 127 -15.01 34.27 -4.06
CA LEU A 127 -14.01 34.27 -5.13
C LEU A 127 -12.76 35.05 -4.70
N THR A 128 -12.93 36.26 -4.17
CA THR A 128 -11.81 37.08 -3.66
C THR A 128 -11.06 36.39 -2.52
N LYS A 129 -11.77 35.74 -1.59
CA LYS A 129 -11.16 34.94 -0.50
C LYS A 129 -10.23 33.86 -1.07
N TYR A 130 -10.62 33.20 -2.14
CA TYR A 130 -9.82 32.19 -2.83
C TYR A 130 -8.94 32.77 -3.95
N ASN A 131 -8.59 34.06 -3.91
CA ASN A 131 -7.66 34.67 -4.86
C ASN A 131 -8.16 34.70 -6.32
N ILE A 132 -9.47 34.74 -6.55
CA ILE A 132 -10.07 34.87 -7.88
C ILE A 132 -10.77 36.22 -7.97
N ASN A 133 -10.48 36.96 -9.04
CA ASN A 133 -11.15 38.24 -9.29
C ASN A 133 -12.56 37.97 -9.85
N PRO A 134 -13.63 38.38 -9.15
CA PRO A 134 -14.99 38.14 -9.61
C PRO A 134 -15.31 38.98 -10.84
N ALA A 135 -15.97 38.40 -11.84
CA ALA A 135 -16.57 39.17 -12.93
C ALA A 135 -17.99 39.61 -12.57
N ALA A 136 -18.46 40.69 -13.20
CA ALA A 136 -19.83 41.14 -13.06
C ALA A 136 -20.80 40.09 -13.65
N ALA A 137 -21.79 39.67 -12.85
CA ALA A 137 -22.83 38.73 -13.25
C ALA A 137 -24.20 39.23 -12.79
N ALA A 138 -24.83 40.06 -13.62
CA ALA A 138 -26.11 40.71 -13.34
C ALA A 138 -27.31 39.80 -13.66
N THR A 139 -27.21 38.99 -14.73
CA THR A 139 -28.30 38.09 -15.14
C THR A 139 -28.18 36.71 -14.51
N LEU A 140 -29.28 35.95 -14.48
CA LEU A 140 -29.26 34.55 -14.03
C LEU A 140 -28.30 33.70 -14.89
N GLU A 141 -28.32 33.90 -16.21
CA GLU A 141 -27.45 33.18 -17.14
C GLU A 141 -25.97 33.45 -16.86
N GLN A 142 -25.60 34.72 -16.63
CA GLN A 142 -24.22 35.08 -16.25
C GLN A 142 -23.81 34.41 -14.94
N ARG A 143 -24.70 34.39 -13.94
CA ARG A 143 -24.44 33.72 -12.65
C ARG A 143 -24.28 32.21 -12.80
N GLN A 144 -25.09 31.58 -13.64
CA GLN A 144 -25.00 30.15 -13.95
C GLN A 144 -23.71 29.80 -14.70
N ALA A 145 -23.30 30.62 -15.66
CA ALA A 145 -22.03 30.46 -16.38
C ALA A 145 -20.83 30.63 -15.43
N GLN A 146 -20.87 31.66 -14.59
CA GLN A 146 -19.88 31.92 -13.56
C GLN A 146 -19.76 30.75 -12.56
N ALA A 147 -20.87 30.14 -12.13
CA ALA A 147 -20.86 29.00 -11.19
C ALA A 147 -20.21 27.72 -11.75
N ILE A 148 -20.13 27.57 -13.07
CA ILE A 148 -19.45 26.44 -13.72
C ILE A 148 -18.06 26.79 -14.26
N GLY A 149 -17.61 28.04 -14.06
CA GLY A 149 -16.32 28.57 -14.52
C GLY A 149 -16.25 28.92 -16.01
N GLU A 150 -17.40 29.09 -16.66
CA GLU A 150 -17.54 29.55 -18.04
C GLU A 150 -17.93 31.03 -18.16
N GLY A 151 -18.01 31.72 -17.00
CA GLY A 151 -18.32 33.14 -16.89
C GLY A 151 -17.19 34.06 -17.36
N GLY A 152 -17.22 35.30 -16.89
CA GLY A 152 -16.24 36.34 -17.24
C GLY A 152 -14.90 36.21 -16.49
N GLU A 153 -14.80 35.31 -15.51
CA GLU A 153 -13.60 35.12 -14.70
C GLU A 153 -12.44 34.63 -15.54
N ARG A 154 -11.30 35.32 -15.39
CA ARG A 154 -10.03 34.94 -16.01
C ARG A 154 -9.05 34.64 -14.89
N VAL A 155 -8.43 33.47 -14.93
CA VAL A 155 -7.41 33.06 -13.95
C VAL A 155 -6.14 32.66 -14.68
N THR A 156 -5.00 33.01 -14.09
CA THR A 156 -3.71 32.47 -14.52
C THR A 156 -3.41 31.15 -13.81
N PRO A 157 -2.57 30.26 -14.36
CA PRO A 157 -2.16 29.04 -13.66
C PRO A 157 -1.58 29.32 -12.27
N MET A 158 -0.79 30.38 -12.10
CA MET A 158 -0.25 30.78 -10.79
C MET A 158 -1.36 31.23 -9.84
N GLN A 159 -2.32 32.03 -10.32
CA GLN A 159 -3.45 32.48 -9.53
C GLN A 159 -4.32 31.31 -9.07
N LEU A 160 -4.62 30.37 -9.97
CA LEU A 160 -5.39 29.17 -9.67
C LEU A 160 -4.66 28.23 -8.71
N ALA A 161 -3.32 28.14 -8.79
CA ALA A 161 -2.52 27.37 -7.85
C ALA A 161 -2.63 27.94 -6.42
N GLU A 162 -2.55 29.26 -6.27
CA GLU A 162 -2.79 29.93 -4.99
C GLU A 162 -4.23 29.75 -4.50
N SER A 163 -5.23 29.77 -5.41
CA SER A 163 -6.62 29.47 -5.07
C SER A 163 -6.78 28.07 -4.48
N TYR A 164 -6.17 27.06 -5.10
CA TYR A 164 -6.23 25.67 -4.63
C TYR A 164 -5.41 25.45 -3.36
N ARG A 165 -4.32 26.20 -3.16
CA ARG A 165 -3.60 26.23 -1.88
C ARG A 165 -4.50 26.71 -0.75
N ARG A 166 -5.18 27.84 -0.94
CA ARG A 166 -6.14 28.38 0.06
C ARG A 166 -7.30 27.42 0.27
N LEU A 167 -7.80 26.80 -0.79
CA LEU A 167 -8.84 25.79 -0.69
C LEU A 167 -8.38 24.63 0.20
N ALA A 168 -7.21 24.04 -0.08
CA ALA A 168 -6.65 22.91 0.67
C ALA A 168 -6.54 23.17 2.19
N GLN A 169 -6.29 24.41 2.61
CA GLN A 169 -6.21 24.80 4.03
C GLN A 169 -7.59 24.99 4.70
N LEU A 170 -8.63 25.29 3.91
CA LEU A 170 -9.95 25.71 4.41
C LEU A 170 -11.08 24.77 3.98
N THR A 171 -10.75 23.58 3.47
CA THR A 171 -11.69 22.73 2.72
C THR A 171 -12.77 22.14 3.65
N PRO A 172 -14.06 22.43 3.41
CA PRO A 172 -15.16 21.72 4.07
C PRO A 172 -15.24 20.26 3.60
N THR A 173 -15.66 19.34 4.49
CA THR A 173 -15.71 17.89 4.20
C THR A 173 -16.37 17.53 2.86
N PRO A 174 -17.55 18.08 2.46
CA PRO A 174 -18.17 17.73 1.18
C PRO A 174 -17.35 18.14 -0.06
N VAL A 175 -16.56 19.20 0.04
CA VAL A 175 -15.66 19.64 -1.04
C VAL A 175 -14.48 18.68 -1.14
N LEU A 176 -13.88 18.30 0.00
CA LEU A 176 -12.77 17.35 0.04
C LEU A 176 -13.19 15.99 -0.51
N ASP A 177 -14.33 15.46 -0.06
CA ASP A 177 -14.84 14.16 -0.50
C ASP A 177 -15.16 14.17 -2.01
N GLY A 178 -15.70 15.27 -2.53
CA GLY A 178 -15.96 15.41 -3.96
C GLY A 178 -14.67 15.48 -4.80
N LEU A 179 -13.62 16.15 -4.31
CA LEU A 179 -12.31 16.21 -4.98
C LEU A 179 -11.57 14.87 -4.94
N ILE A 180 -11.66 14.14 -3.82
CA ILE A 180 -11.16 12.76 -3.74
C ILE A 180 -11.96 11.86 -4.68
N GLY A 181 -13.28 11.98 -4.70
CA GLY A 181 -14.17 11.23 -5.59
C GLY A 181 -13.88 11.49 -7.07
N ALA A 182 -13.60 12.73 -7.45
CA ALA A 182 -13.21 13.10 -8.80
C ALA A 182 -11.98 12.31 -9.29
N VAL A 183 -11.00 12.07 -8.40
CA VAL A 183 -9.79 11.30 -8.71
C VAL A 183 -10.00 9.79 -8.55
N LYS A 184 -10.89 9.34 -7.68
CA LYS A 184 -11.15 7.89 -7.48
C LYS A 184 -12.01 7.28 -8.58
N TYR A 185 -13.08 7.97 -8.98
CA TYR A 185 -14.06 7.43 -9.92
C TYR A 185 -14.61 8.47 -10.92
N GLY A 186 -14.35 9.76 -10.70
CA GLY A 186 -14.93 10.84 -11.50
C GLY A 186 -14.03 11.38 -12.62
N THR A 187 -14.24 12.67 -12.92
CA THR A 187 -13.64 13.37 -14.07
C THR A 187 -12.12 13.57 -14.02
N ALA A 188 -11.51 13.37 -12.86
CA ALA A 188 -10.07 13.51 -12.63
C ALA A 188 -9.37 12.16 -12.42
N ARG A 189 -10.02 11.03 -12.75
CA ARG A 189 -9.51 9.67 -12.47
C ARG A 189 -8.08 9.39 -12.95
N LEU A 190 -7.68 10.02 -14.06
CA LEU A 190 -6.34 9.85 -14.63
C LEU A 190 -5.25 10.60 -13.86
N ALA A 191 -5.61 11.43 -12.88
CA ALA A 191 -4.68 12.07 -11.95
C ALA A 191 -4.33 11.19 -10.74
N ALA A 192 -4.93 10.01 -10.60
CA ALA A 192 -4.68 9.10 -9.49
C ALA A 192 -3.21 8.66 -9.49
N ALA A 193 -2.48 9.06 -8.45
CA ALA A 193 -1.09 8.70 -8.22
C ALA A 193 -1.03 7.53 -7.23
N PRO A 194 -0.42 6.39 -7.58
CA PRO A 194 -0.43 5.25 -6.70
C PRO A 194 0.36 5.50 -5.39
N GLY A 195 -0.19 5.04 -4.26
CA GLY A 195 0.42 5.26 -2.94
C GLY A 195 0.26 6.69 -2.40
N MET A 196 -0.49 7.56 -3.09
CA MET A 196 -0.74 8.94 -2.70
C MET A 196 -2.21 9.28 -2.86
N ASP A 197 -2.87 9.67 -1.77
CA ASP A 197 -4.24 10.18 -1.84
C ASP A 197 -4.20 11.58 -2.47
N VAL A 198 -4.80 11.73 -3.66
CA VAL A 198 -4.87 13.01 -4.39
C VAL A 198 -6.30 13.54 -4.33
N ALA A 199 -6.44 14.83 -4.02
CA ALA A 199 -7.69 15.57 -4.18
C ALA A 199 -7.52 16.53 -5.36
N GLY A 200 -8.40 16.46 -6.36
CA GLY A 200 -8.23 17.30 -7.55
C GLY A 200 -9.46 17.41 -8.42
N LYS A 201 -9.45 18.41 -9.30
CA LYS A 201 -10.51 18.68 -10.25
C LYS A 201 -9.95 18.99 -11.61
N THR A 202 -10.66 18.54 -12.64
CA THR A 202 -10.39 18.89 -14.02
C THR A 202 -11.35 19.97 -14.51
N GLY A 203 -10.88 20.79 -15.47
CA GLY A 203 -11.68 21.76 -16.19
C GLY A 203 -11.35 21.70 -17.68
N THR A 204 -12.36 21.82 -18.53
CA THR A 204 -12.19 22.07 -19.96
C THR A 204 -12.90 23.37 -20.22
N ALA A 205 -12.17 24.37 -20.68
CA ALA A 205 -12.69 25.73 -20.84
C ALA A 205 -12.51 26.18 -22.29
N THR A 206 -13.52 26.82 -22.86
CA THR A 206 -13.49 27.25 -24.26
C THR A 206 -12.56 28.46 -24.42
N ALA A 207 -11.80 28.49 -25.52
CA ALA A 207 -11.01 29.66 -25.92
C ALA A 207 -11.91 30.86 -26.27
N ASP A 208 -11.34 32.07 -26.22
CA ASP A 208 -12.08 33.32 -26.45
C ASP A 208 -12.70 33.39 -27.86
N ASP A 209 -12.04 32.78 -28.84
CA ASP A 209 -12.49 32.68 -30.24
C ASP A 209 -13.38 31.46 -30.53
N LEU A 210 -13.72 30.69 -29.49
CA LEU A 210 -14.52 29.46 -29.55
C LEU A 210 -13.93 28.34 -30.43
N SER A 211 -12.68 28.47 -30.90
CA SER A 211 -12.12 27.57 -31.91
C SER A 211 -11.52 26.28 -31.34
N TYR A 212 -11.18 26.29 -30.05
CA TYR A 212 -10.67 25.13 -29.32
C TYR A 212 -10.92 25.26 -27.81
N THR A 213 -10.53 24.23 -27.05
CA THR A 213 -10.58 24.23 -25.58
C THR A 213 -9.20 24.23 -24.94
N HIS A 214 -9.12 24.73 -23.71
CA HIS A 214 -7.99 24.59 -22.82
C HIS A 214 -8.27 23.53 -21.75
N GLY A 215 -7.27 22.70 -21.48
CA GLY A 215 -7.33 21.64 -20.47
C GLY A 215 -6.72 22.09 -19.16
N TRP A 216 -7.44 21.91 -18.07
CA TRP A 216 -7.01 22.22 -16.72
C TRP A 216 -7.04 20.99 -15.82
N PHE A 217 -6.03 20.88 -14.96
CA PHE A 217 -6.11 20.14 -13.71
C PHE A 217 -5.65 21.06 -12.58
N ALA A 218 -6.34 21.01 -11.45
CA ALA A 218 -5.90 21.66 -10.22
C ALA A 218 -6.19 20.73 -9.04
N GLY A 219 -5.22 20.54 -8.15
CA GLY A 219 -5.36 19.63 -7.02
C GLY A 219 -4.17 19.67 -6.07
N TRP A 220 -4.27 18.90 -5.00
CA TRP A 220 -3.21 18.77 -3.99
C TRP A 220 -3.05 17.34 -3.53
N ALA A 221 -1.92 17.10 -2.88
CA ALA A 221 -1.62 15.85 -2.22
C ALA A 221 -0.74 16.06 -0.96
N PRO A 222 -0.77 15.14 0.00
CA PRO A 222 -1.86 14.19 0.25
C PRO A 222 -3.21 14.88 0.51
N ALA A 223 -4.32 14.24 0.16
CA ALA A 223 -5.65 14.86 0.18
C ALA A 223 -6.05 15.39 1.57
N ARG A 224 -5.73 14.65 2.64
CA ARG A 224 -6.12 14.96 4.02
C ARG A 224 -5.07 15.75 4.82
N ASN A 225 -3.83 15.80 4.34
CA ASN A 225 -2.77 16.60 4.93
C ASN A 225 -1.98 17.25 3.78
N PRO A 226 -2.47 18.38 3.23
CA PRO A 226 -1.92 18.96 2.02
C PRO A 226 -0.47 19.41 2.21
N GLU A 227 0.40 19.02 1.28
CA GLU A 227 1.81 19.38 1.28
C GLU A 227 2.28 19.96 -0.06
N ILE A 228 1.69 19.49 -1.17
CA ILE A 228 1.94 20.02 -2.51
C ILE A 228 0.62 20.41 -3.18
N VAL A 229 0.63 21.49 -3.94
CA VAL A 229 -0.43 21.87 -4.88
C VAL A 229 0.13 21.81 -6.29
N VAL A 230 -0.61 21.18 -7.20
CA VAL A 230 -0.25 21.05 -8.62
C VAL A 230 -1.36 21.62 -9.47
N VAL A 231 -1.01 22.57 -10.34
CA VAL A 231 -1.87 23.06 -11.42
C VAL A 231 -1.23 22.75 -12.76
N VAL A 232 -2.00 22.17 -13.66
CA VAL A 232 -1.61 21.89 -15.04
C VAL A 232 -2.57 22.61 -15.96
N PHE A 233 -2.01 23.37 -16.90
CA PHE A 233 -2.72 24.02 -18.00
C PHE A 233 -2.16 23.50 -19.32
N VAL A 234 -3.02 23.02 -20.21
CA VAL A 234 -2.67 22.53 -21.55
C VAL A 234 -3.43 23.35 -22.58
N GLU A 235 -2.71 23.96 -23.52
CA GLU A 235 -3.31 24.65 -24.65
C GLU A 235 -3.86 23.65 -25.67
N LYS A 236 -5.03 23.94 -26.24
CA LYS A 236 -5.71 23.07 -27.22
C LYS A 236 -5.89 21.65 -26.68
N GLY A 237 -6.42 21.53 -25.47
CA GLY A 237 -6.58 20.26 -24.76
C GLY A 237 -7.81 20.22 -23.87
N GLN A 238 -7.97 19.11 -23.16
CA GLN A 238 -9.07 18.85 -22.23
C GLN A 238 -8.55 18.44 -20.84
N GLY A 239 -9.29 18.80 -19.79
CA GLY A 239 -8.82 18.59 -18.42
C GLY A 239 -8.64 17.11 -18.05
N GLY A 240 -9.62 16.27 -18.40
CA GLY A 240 -9.63 14.84 -18.09
C GLY A 240 -8.54 14.05 -18.83
N PRO A 241 -8.57 13.97 -20.16
CA PRO A 241 -7.65 13.13 -20.92
C PRO A 241 -6.24 13.71 -21.09
N ASP A 242 -6.05 15.03 -21.01
CA ASP A 242 -4.73 15.66 -21.24
C ASP A 242 -4.07 16.17 -19.95
N ALA A 243 -4.75 16.99 -19.16
CA ALA A 243 -4.13 17.65 -18.01
C ALA A 243 -3.96 16.71 -16.78
N ALA A 244 -4.95 15.87 -16.49
CA ALA A 244 -4.91 14.95 -15.34
C ALA A 244 -3.75 13.93 -15.39
N PRO A 245 -3.46 13.24 -16.51
CA PRO A 245 -2.30 12.35 -16.61
C PRO A 245 -0.95 13.06 -16.40
N ILE A 246 -0.83 14.32 -16.81
CA ILE A 246 0.37 15.13 -16.57
C ILE A 246 0.51 15.40 -15.07
N ALA A 247 -0.58 15.77 -14.40
CA ALA A 247 -0.58 15.99 -12.96
C ALA A 247 -0.20 14.72 -12.19
N ARG A 248 -0.71 13.55 -12.60
CA ARG A 248 -0.31 12.25 -12.03
C ARG A 248 1.20 12.07 -12.04
N ARG A 249 1.86 12.33 -13.18
CA ARG A 249 3.33 12.18 -13.30
C ARG A 249 4.08 13.13 -12.37
N VAL A 250 3.55 14.33 -12.14
CA VAL A 250 4.12 15.29 -11.18
C VAL A 250 3.97 14.78 -9.75
N PHE A 251 2.78 14.29 -9.36
CA PHE A 251 2.57 13.69 -8.04
C PHE A 251 3.41 12.43 -7.82
N GLU A 252 3.54 11.58 -8.84
CA GLU A 252 4.40 10.39 -8.84
C GLU A 252 5.89 10.73 -8.74
N ALA A 253 6.31 11.92 -9.17
CA ALA A 253 7.67 12.40 -9.01
C ALA A 253 7.90 13.12 -7.67
N TRP A 254 6.86 13.71 -7.09
CA TRP A 254 6.97 14.40 -5.81
C TRP A 254 7.22 13.41 -4.66
N ARG A 255 8.13 13.78 -3.77
CA ARG A 255 8.53 13.00 -2.61
C ARG A 255 8.36 13.90 -1.38
N PRO A 256 7.32 13.72 -0.55
CA PRO A 256 7.16 14.53 0.66
C PRO A 256 8.41 14.43 1.55
N PRO A 257 8.84 15.54 2.19
CA PRO A 257 9.82 15.46 3.25
C PRO A 257 9.23 14.70 4.44
N VAL A 258 10.09 14.01 5.19
CA VAL A 258 9.74 13.33 6.42
C VAL A 258 9.98 14.28 7.60
N ARG A 259 8.94 14.66 8.31
CA ARG A 259 9.03 15.50 9.52
C ARG A 259 9.27 14.64 10.75
N VAL A 260 10.45 14.77 11.32
CA VAL A 260 10.85 14.03 12.52
C VAL A 260 10.86 14.95 13.73
N ARG A 261 10.13 14.57 14.77
CA ARG A 261 10.23 15.19 16.09
C ARG A 261 11.43 14.61 16.82
N LEU A 262 12.40 15.45 17.15
CA LEU A 262 13.58 15.05 17.90
C LEU A 262 13.28 15.12 19.40
N TYR A 263 13.47 14.03 20.14
CA TYR A 263 13.28 13.99 21.58
C TYR A 263 14.62 14.07 22.29
N TRP A 264 14.76 15.03 23.20
CA TRP A 264 15.91 15.05 24.10
C TRP A 264 15.73 14.04 25.22
N LYS A 265 16.76 13.21 25.48
CA LYS A 265 16.78 12.28 26.63
C LYS A 265 16.48 12.97 27.97
N SER A 266 16.77 14.27 28.07
CA SER A 266 16.55 15.08 29.27
C SER A 266 15.13 15.64 29.41
N LYS A 267 14.31 15.67 28.35
CA LYS A 267 12.90 16.17 28.38
C LYS A 267 12.02 15.39 27.39
N PRO A 268 11.36 14.30 27.82
CA PRO A 268 10.35 13.63 27.03
C PRO A 268 9.18 14.58 26.71
N GLY A 269 8.75 14.65 25.45
CA GLY A 269 7.59 15.45 25.03
C GLY A 269 7.88 16.81 24.39
N ALA A 270 9.11 17.33 24.50
CA ALA A 270 9.47 18.64 23.98
C ALA A 270 10.79 18.60 23.20
N GLY A 271 10.71 18.84 21.90
CA GLY A 271 11.87 19.04 21.05
C GLY A 271 11.50 19.55 19.66
N PRO A 272 12.50 20.01 18.88
CA PRO A 272 12.26 20.60 17.57
C PRO A 272 11.77 19.55 16.56
N THR A 273 11.01 20.01 15.56
CA THR A 273 10.68 19.19 14.38
C THR A 273 11.62 19.57 13.25
N VAL A 274 12.30 18.58 12.69
CA VAL A 274 13.17 18.74 11.53
C VAL A 274 12.51 18.12 10.31
N SER A 275 12.65 18.75 9.15
CA SER A 275 12.17 18.21 7.87
C SER A 275 13.36 17.62 7.12
N LEU A 276 13.30 16.34 6.81
CA LEU A 276 14.35 15.61 6.11
C LEU A 276 13.85 15.17 4.74
N SER A 277 14.73 15.10 3.74
CA SER A 277 14.41 14.27 2.59
C SER A 277 14.23 12.82 3.04
N ARG A 278 13.52 12.04 2.24
CA ARG A 278 13.29 10.62 2.54
C ARG A 278 14.59 9.84 2.71
N GLU A 279 15.58 10.10 1.86
CA GLU A 279 16.85 9.37 1.91
C GLU A 279 17.72 9.80 3.09
N GLU A 280 17.65 11.07 3.51
CA GLU A 280 18.26 11.51 4.77
C GLU A 280 17.59 10.86 5.99
N TYR A 281 16.25 10.73 5.97
CA TYR A 281 15.53 10.01 7.01
C TYR A 281 15.93 8.53 7.06
N VAL A 282 15.97 7.85 5.91
CA VAL A 282 16.39 6.45 5.81
C VAL A 282 17.81 6.28 6.35
N ALA A 283 18.75 7.16 5.97
CA ALA A 283 20.13 7.11 6.46
C ALA A 283 20.22 7.35 7.98
N ALA A 284 19.43 8.27 8.52
CA ALA A 284 19.36 8.53 9.96
C ALA A 284 18.78 7.34 10.74
N VAL A 285 17.74 6.68 10.21
CA VAL A 285 17.16 5.49 10.83
C VAL A 285 18.11 4.29 10.72
N LEU A 286 18.79 4.11 9.58
CA LEU A 286 19.85 3.10 9.46
C LEU A 286 20.91 3.30 10.55
N ALA A 287 21.27 4.54 10.88
CA ALA A 287 22.26 4.82 11.91
C ALA A 287 21.79 4.40 13.32
N GLY A 288 20.51 4.48 13.64
CA GLY A 288 19.96 4.02 14.91
C GLY A 288 19.67 2.51 14.95
N GLU A 289 19.15 1.95 13.87
CA GLU A 289 18.61 0.59 13.82
C GLU A 289 19.62 -0.46 13.32
N ALA A 290 20.51 -0.09 12.40
CA ALA A 290 21.34 -1.03 11.66
C ALA A 290 22.80 -0.58 11.50
N GLY A 291 23.23 0.49 12.19
CA GLY A 291 24.54 1.11 11.97
C GLY A 291 25.74 0.20 12.20
N ALA A 292 25.56 -0.90 12.95
CA ALA A 292 26.58 -1.91 13.21
C ALA A 292 26.66 -3.02 12.13
N PHE A 293 25.81 -3.01 11.11
CA PHE A 293 25.80 -4.04 10.08
C PHE A 293 27.06 -3.96 9.21
N LYS A 294 27.69 -5.12 8.98
CA LYS A 294 28.88 -5.24 8.15
C LYS A 294 28.54 -5.38 6.67
N SER A 295 27.48 -6.10 6.33
CA SER A 295 27.07 -6.29 4.93
C SER A 295 26.27 -5.11 4.39
N ASP A 296 26.69 -4.59 3.24
CA ASP A 296 25.94 -3.58 2.49
C ASP A 296 24.58 -4.12 2.03
N GLU A 297 24.47 -5.41 1.71
CA GLU A 297 23.22 -6.05 1.31
C GLU A 297 22.21 -6.09 2.47
N SER A 298 22.67 -6.36 3.70
CA SER A 298 21.82 -6.26 4.89
C SER A 298 21.35 -4.82 5.15
N LEU A 299 22.24 -3.83 4.94
CA LEU A 299 21.89 -2.41 5.07
C LEU A 299 20.89 -1.98 3.98
N LYS A 300 21.03 -2.46 2.74
CA LYS A 300 20.07 -2.21 1.65
C LYS A 300 18.69 -2.80 1.97
N ALA A 301 18.63 -4.03 2.50
CA ALA A 301 17.37 -4.65 2.91
C ALA A 301 16.68 -3.82 4.01
N MET A 302 17.44 -3.40 5.03
CA MET A 302 16.94 -2.47 6.04
C MET A 302 16.50 -1.13 5.46
N ALA A 303 17.25 -0.56 4.50
CA ALA A 303 16.92 0.72 3.88
C ALA A 303 15.55 0.67 3.19
N VAL A 304 15.28 -0.38 2.40
CA VAL A 304 14.00 -0.58 1.72
C VAL A 304 12.86 -0.79 2.74
N ALA A 305 13.09 -1.61 3.77
CA ALA A 305 12.09 -1.84 4.82
C ALA A 305 11.75 -0.55 5.60
N ILE A 306 12.77 0.23 5.98
CA ILE A 306 12.64 1.53 6.65
C ILE A 306 11.87 2.51 5.76
N ARG A 307 12.25 2.63 4.48
CA ARG A 307 11.61 3.54 3.53
C ARG A 307 10.15 3.20 3.31
N THR A 308 9.85 1.90 3.20
CA THR A 308 8.48 1.42 3.04
C THR A 308 7.64 1.72 4.28
N TYR A 309 8.19 1.51 5.47
CA TYR A 309 7.53 1.86 6.72
C TYR A 309 7.22 3.35 6.78
N ALA A 310 8.23 4.18 6.50
CA ALA A 310 8.10 5.64 6.49
C ALA A 310 7.03 6.12 5.52
N GLN A 311 6.98 5.55 4.31
CA GLN A 311 5.98 5.91 3.30
C GLN A 311 4.58 5.41 3.68
N ARG A 312 4.46 4.21 4.27
CA ARG A 312 3.19 3.60 4.67
C ARG A 312 2.53 4.34 5.84
N PHE A 313 3.33 4.83 6.79
CA PHE A 313 2.86 5.46 8.02
C PHE A 313 3.16 6.95 8.08
N LEU A 314 3.40 7.59 6.94
CA LEU A 314 3.63 9.04 6.87
C LEU A 314 2.43 9.79 7.49
N GLY A 315 2.70 10.79 8.32
CA GLY A 315 1.66 11.52 9.05
C GLY A 315 1.08 10.76 10.25
N ARG A 316 1.77 9.73 10.79
CA ARG A 316 1.34 8.99 11.99
C ARG A 316 1.03 9.91 13.18
N HIS A 317 1.75 11.03 13.30
CA HIS A 317 1.56 12.08 14.30
C HIS A 317 1.00 13.37 13.70
N GLY A 318 0.21 13.27 12.62
CA GLY A 318 -0.27 14.44 11.87
C GLY A 318 -1.06 15.44 12.73
N ALA A 319 -1.80 14.96 13.73
CA ALA A 319 -2.51 15.81 14.70
C ALA A 319 -1.56 16.63 15.59
N GLU A 320 -0.33 16.15 15.79
CA GLU A 320 0.71 16.80 16.60
C GLU A 320 1.70 17.62 15.73
N GLY A 321 1.50 17.63 14.41
CA GLY A 321 2.26 18.44 13.45
C GLY A 321 3.56 17.82 12.92
N PHE A 322 3.80 16.53 13.15
CA PHE A 322 4.99 15.81 12.64
C PHE A 322 4.62 14.41 12.12
N ASP A 323 5.56 13.70 11.47
CA ASP A 323 5.30 12.37 10.93
C ASP A 323 5.76 11.26 11.87
N PHE A 324 7.00 11.35 12.36
CA PHE A 324 7.62 10.34 13.24
C PHE A 324 8.37 10.97 14.41
N CYS A 325 8.45 10.27 15.55
CA CYS A 325 9.43 10.55 16.58
C CYS A 325 10.77 9.86 16.27
N ASP A 326 11.87 10.36 16.82
CA ASP A 326 13.22 9.77 16.68
C ASP A 326 13.50 8.59 17.62
N THR A 327 12.47 8.05 18.25
CA THR A 327 12.57 6.92 19.19
C THR A 327 12.02 5.63 18.58
N THR A 328 12.26 4.50 19.26
CA THR A 328 11.76 3.17 18.89
C THR A 328 10.23 3.06 18.85
N HIS A 329 9.48 4.08 19.33
CA HIS A 329 8.04 4.17 19.14
C HIS A 329 7.65 4.31 17.64
N CYS A 330 8.48 5.02 16.87
CA CYS A 330 8.39 5.10 15.42
C CYS A 330 9.54 4.33 14.78
N GLN A 331 10.71 4.97 14.65
CA GLN A 331 11.96 4.40 14.17
C GLN A 331 13.11 5.20 14.81
N ASP A 332 14.17 4.55 15.32
CA ASP A 332 15.29 5.23 15.98
C ASP A 332 16.13 6.03 14.96
N ALA A 333 15.79 7.31 14.78
CA ALA A 333 16.38 8.18 13.77
C ALA A 333 17.53 9.02 14.36
N ARG A 334 18.78 8.65 14.07
CA ARG A 334 19.98 9.31 14.62
C ARG A 334 20.72 10.14 13.59
N LEU A 335 20.25 11.37 13.38
CA LEU A 335 20.79 12.27 12.34
C LEU A 335 22.32 12.49 12.46
N ALA A 336 22.80 12.78 13.67
CA ALA A 336 24.22 13.03 13.92
C ALA A 336 25.12 11.78 13.73
N ALA A 337 24.54 10.58 13.74
CA ALA A 337 25.25 9.31 13.56
C ALA A 337 25.20 8.81 12.09
N SER A 338 24.53 9.53 11.19
CA SER A 338 24.45 9.16 9.77
C SER A 338 25.81 9.35 9.09
N THR A 339 26.44 8.24 8.71
CA THR A 339 27.71 8.23 7.98
C THR A 339 27.52 8.30 6.47
N ASP A 340 28.58 8.59 5.71
CA ASP A 340 28.54 8.61 4.24
C ASP A 340 28.24 7.23 3.65
N ARG A 341 28.68 6.15 4.31
CA ARG A 341 28.32 4.78 3.91
C ARG A 341 26.80 4.60 3.96
N LEU A 342 26.15 5.01 5.04
CA LEU A 342 24.70 4.88 5.20
C LEU A 342 23.93 5.74 4.20
N ARG A 343 24.40 6.97 3.94
CA ARG A 343 23.82 7.83 2.89
C ARG A 343 23.92 7.19 1.50
N LYS A 344 25.07 6.59 1.17
CA LYS A 344 25.26 5.87 -0.10
C LYS A 344 24.34 4.66 -0.21
N ILE A 345 24.14 3.90 0.87
CA ILE A 345 23.20 2.76 0.87
C ILE A 345 21.75 3.22 0.69
N ALA A 346 21.33 4.28 1.38
CA ALA A 346 20.01 4.87 1.20
C ALA A 346 19.82 5.31 -0.27
N ALA A 347 20.78 6.06 -0.83
CA ALA A 347 20.76 6.50 -2.22
C ALA A 347 20.76 5.33 -3.24
N ALA A 348 21.52 4.26 -2.98
CA ALA A 348 21.61 3.10 -3.87
C ALA A 348 20.30 2.30 -3.97
N THR A 349 19.41 2.45 -2.97
CA THR A 349 18.07 1.85 -2.95
C THR A 349 16.98 2.92 -3.05
N ALA A 350 17.32 4.12 -3.51
CA ALA A 350 16.41 5.25 -3.49
C ALA A 350 15.13 4.93 -4.26
N ASN A 351 14.00 5.31 -3.66
CA ASN A 351 12.64 5.02 -4.16
C ASN A 351 12.20 3.56 -4.13
N GLU A 352 13.07 2.59 -3.86
CA GLU A 352 12.65 1.19 -3.72
C GLU A 352 11.81 1.01 -2.46
N LEU A 353 10.64 0.42 -2.65
CA LEU A 353 9.62 0.17 -1.63
C LEU A 353 9.15 -1.29 -1.77
N LEU A 354 8.57 -1.83 -0.69
CA LEU A 354 7.90 -3.12 -0.71
C LEU A 354 6.42 -2.98 -0.96
N TRP A 355 5.93 -3.75 -1.93
CA TRP A 355 4.55 -3.74 -2.38
C TRP A 355 3.92 -5.12 -2.18
N TYR A 356 2.71 -5.16 -1.66
CA TYR A 356 1.87 -6.35 -1.58
C TYR A 356 0.53 -6.05 -2.25
N GLU A 357 0.17 -6.80 -3.28
CA GLU A 357 -1.09 -6.65 -4.03
C GLU A 357 -1.38 -5.20 -4.48
N GLY A 358 -0.34 -4.49 -4.93
CA GLY A 358 -0.46 -3.10 -5.40
C GLY A 358 -0.60 -2.06 -4.29
N GLN A 359 -0.51 -2.45 -3.02
CA GLN A 359 -0.46 -1.55 -1.86
C GLN A 359 0.94 -1.57 -1.23
N LEU A 360 1.30 -0.50 -0.53
CA LEU A 360 2.53 -0.48 0.26
C LEU A 360 2.44 -1.51 1.38
N ALA A 361 3.43 -2.39 1.45
CA ALA A 361 3.55 -3.35 2.52
C ALA A 361 3.86 -2.63 3.84
N THR A 362 3.21 -3.04 4.92
CA THR A 362 3.63 -2.76 6.28
C THR A 362 4.89 -3.57 6.63
N THR A 363 6.02 -2.89 6.86
CA THR A 363 7.34 -3.51 7.03
C THR A 363 7.86 -3.38 8.47
N TYR A 364 7.25 -4.11 9.40
CA TYR A 364 7.77 -4.18 10.78
C TYR A 364 9.15 -4.86 10.82
N TYR A 365 9.97 -4.49 11.80
CA TYR A 365 11.28 -5.09 12.03
C TYR A 365 11.65 -4.96 13.51
N HIS A 366 12.56 -5.81 13.99
CA HIS A 366 12.95 -5.90 15.39
C HIS A 366 14.38 -6.44 15.53
N SER A 367 14.94 -6.39 16.74
CA SER A 367 16.37 -6.65 16.95
C SER A 367 16.75 -8.13 16.85
N ASP A 368 16.01 -9.02 17.51
CA ASP A 368 16.31 -10.45 17.57
C ASP A 368 15.01 -11.25 17.74
N CYS A 369 14.73 -12.20 16.85
CA CYS A 369 13.49 -12.98 16.87
C CYS A 369 13.51 -14.17 17.83
N GLY A 370 14.61 -14.45 18.53
CA GLY A 370 14.69 -15.64 19.38
C GLY A 370 14.78 -16.95 18.61
N GLY A 371 15.00 -16.90 17.28
CA GLY A 371 15.10 -18.04 16.36
C GLY A 371 13.86 -18.30 15.50
N THR A 372 12.72 -17.66 15.78
CA THR A 372 11.47 -17.85 15.02
C THR A 372 10.71 -16.53 14.91
N LEU A 373 10.29 -16.15 13.71
CA LEU A 373 9.43 -14.99 13.47
C LEU A 373 7.98 -15.25 13.87
N GLU A 374 7.28 -14.17 14.20
CA GLU A 374 5.87 -14.17 14.59
C GLU A 374 4.99 -13.58 13.49
N ALA A 375 3.78 -14.11 13.34
CA ALA A 375 2.77 -13.52 12.48
C ALA A 375 2.22 -12.21 13.06
N ALA A 376 1.94 -11.24 12.19
CA ALA A 376 1.47 -9.93 12.64
C ALA A 376 0.15 -10.00 13.44
N HIS A 377 -0.77 -10.88 13.06
CA HIS A 377 -2.08 -11.02 13.71
C HIS A 377 -1.98 -11.61 15.14
N ASP A 378 -0.89 -12.32 15.46
CA ASP A 378 -0.71 -12.83 16.82
C ASP A 378 -0.19 -11.77 17.79
N VAL A 379 0.55 -10.79 17.26
CA VAL A 379 1.02 -9.62 18.00
C VAL A 379 -0.04 -8.52 18.06
N TRP A 380 -0.76 -8.33 16.95
CA TRP A 380 -1.78 -7.30 16.74
C TRP A 380 -3.00 -7.92 16.03
N PRO A 381 -4.01 -8.43 16.77
CA PRO A 381 -5.14 -9.19 16.22
C PRO A 381 -5.92 -8.54 15.08
N GLN A 382 -5.95 -7.21 15.04
CA GLN A 382 -6.61 -6.41 14.01
C GLN A 382 -5.85 -6.38 12.68
N LEU A 383 -4.55 -6.72 12.67
CA LEU A 383 -3.71 -6.66 11.49
C LEU A 383 -3.68 -8.00 10.76
N LYS A 384 -4.42 -8.08 9.67
CA LYS A 384 -4.38 -9.21 8.73
C LYS A 384 -3.40 -8.92 7.61
N LEU A 385 -2.14 -9.30 7.81
CA LEU A 385 -1.04 -9.07 6.87
C LEU A 385 -0.48 -10.43 6.41
N PRO A 386 -0.96 -11.00 5.27
CA PRO A 386 -0.65 -12.38 4.87
C PRO A 386 0.82 -12.67 4.62
N TYR A 387 1.62 -11.62 4.41
CA TYR A 387 3.06 -11.68 4.15
C TYR A 387 3.93 -11.57 5.41
N LEU A 388 3.33 -11.43 6.60
CA LEU A 388 3.99 -11.43 7.90
C LEU A 388 3.51 -12.63 8.72
N VAL A 389 4.20 -13.75 8.54
CA VAL A 389 3.79 -15.08 9.02
C VAL A 389 4.76 -15.65 10.04
N HIS A 390 4.37 -16.76 10.67
CA HIS A 390 5.29 -17.58 11.44
C HIS A 390 6.31 -18.23 10.51
N GLN A 391 7.60 -18.07 10.81
CA GLN A 391 8.64 -18.83 10.12
C GLN A 391 9.84 -19.04 11.04
N VAL A 392 10.55 -20.15 10.87
CA VAL A 392 11.85 -20.33 11.51
C VAL A 392 12.85 -19.37 10.86
N ASP A 393 13.58 -18.62 11.68
CA ASP A 393 14.68 -17.79 11.22
C ASP A 393 15.99 -18.58 11.37
N THR A 394 16.33 -19.35 10.33
CA THR A 394 17.50 -20.21 10.30
C THR A 394 18.79 -19.45 10.60
N TRP A 395 18.89 -18.19 10.19
CA TRP A 395 20.08 -17.35 10.43
C TRP A 395 20.16 -16.82 11.84
N CYS A 396 19.04 -16.37 12.42
CA CYS A 396 18.99 -15.99 13.82
C CYS A 396 19.30 -17.18 14.73
N GLN A 397 18.73 -18.36 14.44
CA GLN A 397 18.96 -19.58 15.19
C GLN A 397 20.44 -20.02 15.11
N ALA A 398 21.02 -20.05 13.91
CA ALA A 398 22.44 -20.37 13.71
C ALA A 398 23.38 -19.33 14.34
N GLY A 399 22.94 -18.08 14.46
CA GLY A 399 23.66 -17.00 15.14
C GLY A 399 23.64 -17.06 16.67
N GLY A 400 22.86 -17.97 17.26
CA GLY A 400 22.65 -18.03 18.70
C GLY A 400 21.80 -16.85 19.19
N PRO A 401 20.47 -17.00 19.33
CA PRO A 401 19.58 -15.92 19.75
C PRO A 401 19.95 -15.35 21.13
N ARG A 402 19.75 -14.04 21.35
CA ARG A 402 20.09 -13.39 22.63
C ARG A 402 19.25 -13.98 23.74
N SER A 403 19.87 -14.56 24.76
CA SER A 403 19.21 -14.96 25.99
C SER A 403 19.15 -13.79 26.98
N TRP A 404 18.10 -13.75 27.79
CA TRP A 404 17.97 -12.79 28.88
C TRP A 404 17.23 -13.42 30.06
N ARG A 405 17.46 -12.86 31.24
CA ARG A 405 16.85 -13.29 32.50
C ARG A 405 16.45 -12.09 33.34
N GLU A 406 15.26 -12.16 33.93
CA GLU A 406 14.72 -11.15 34.84
C GLU A 406 13.98 -11.81 36.01
N GLU A 407 13.85 -11.11 37.14
CA GLU A 407 13.16 -11.60 38.34
C GLU A 407 12.05 -10.64 38.75
N PHE A 408 10.87 -11.19 39.04
CA PHE A 408 9.71 -10.45 39.51
C PHE A 408 9.35 -10.90 40.92
N ALA A 409 9.10 -9.95 41.81
CA ALA A 409 8.66 -10.23 43.17
C ALA A 409 7.24 -10.82 43.21
N GLU A 410 6.40 -10.45 42.24
CA GLU A 410 5.04 -10.96 42.11
C GLU A 410 4.96 -12.27 41.30
N PRO A 411 4.01 -13.16 41.62
CA PRO A 411 3.78 -14.37 40.84
C PRO A 411 3.23 -14.02 39.45
N LEU A 412 3.87 -14.56 38.41
CA LEU A 412 3.39 -14.46 37.03
C LEU A 412 2.92 -15.83 36.53
N ARG A 413 1.80 -15.87 35.81
CA ARG A 413 1.30 -17.10 35.18
C ARG A 413 1.01 -16.87 33.71
N VAL A 414 1.50 -17.76 32.84
CA VAL A 414 1.15 -17.74 31.41
C VAL A 414 -0.31 -18.15 31.23
N LEU A 415 -1.09 -17.32 30.53
CA LEU A 415 -2.48 -17.60 30.18
C LEU A 415 -2.62 -18.12 28.75
N GLU A 416 -1.84 -17.58 27.82
CA GLU A 416 -1.96 -17.90 26.40
C GLU A 416 -0.60 -17.77 25.71
N ARG A 417 -0.30 -18.70 24.79
CA ARG A 417 0.83 -18.64 23.89
C ARG A 417 0.38 -18.63 22.44
N SER A 418 1.15 -17.97 21.59
CA SER A 418 1.03 -18.07 20.13
C SER A 418 1.58 -19.42 19.62
N PRO A 419 1.35 -19.77 18.34
CA PRO A 419 1.93 -20.95 17.70
C PRO A 419 3.47 -21.00 17.76
N THR A 420 4.15 -19.86 17.87
CA THR A 420 5.62 -19.79 17.99
C THR A 420 6.12 -19.90 19.43
N GLY A 421 5.21 -20.08 20.39
CA GLY A 421 5.51 -20.21 21.81
C GLY A 421 5.68 -18.87 22.54
N ARG A 422 5.46 -17.73 21.88
CA ARG A 422 5.46 -16.42 22.55
C ARG A 422 4.25 -16.29 23.46
N VAL A 423 4.44 -15.72 24.64
CA VAL A 423 3.37 -15.43 25.59
C VAL A 423 2.56 -14.24 25.08
N ARG A 424 1.26 -14.44 24.84
CA ARG A 424 0.34 -13.38 24.45
C ARG A 424 -0.24 -12.67 25.67
N TRP A 425 -0.53 -13.45 26.72
CA TRP A 425 -1.16 -12.96 27.94
C TRP A 425 -0.56 -13.60 29.18
N LEU A 426 -0.31 -12.77 30.19
CA LEU A 426 0.06 -13.16 31.54
C LEU A 426 -1.06 -12.83 32.53
N LEU A 427 -1.08 -13.55 33.64
CA LEU A 427 -1.70 -13.12 34.88
C LEU A 427 -0.60 -12.53 35.76
N ALA A 428 -0.71 -11.26 36.12
CA ALA A 428 0.18 -10.55 37.05
C ALA A 428 -0.70 -9.81 38.07
N GLY A 429 -0.50 -10.04 39.36
CA GLY A 429 -1.33 -9.44 40.42
C GLY A 429 -2.84 -9.68 40.24
N GLY A 430 -3.23 -10.85 39.72
CA GLY A 430 -4.64 -11.20 39.44
C GLY A 430 -5.25 -10.53 38.20
N ARG A 431 -4.49 -9.74 37.44
CA ARG A 431 -4.95 -9.06 36.23
C ARG A 431 -4.36 -9.72 34.98
N ARG A 432 -5.16 -9.78 33.91
CA ARG A 432 -4.68 -10.17 32.58
C ARG A 432 -3.88 -9.00 32.00
N VAL A 433 -2.60 -9.24 31.72
CA VAL A 433 -1.65 -8.23 31.25
C VAL A 433 -0.93 -8.73 29.99
N ASP A 434 -0.69 -7.82 29.06
CA ASP A 434 0.18 -8.06 27.91
C ASP A 434 1.65 -7.98 28.38
N PRO A 435 2.50 -8.99 28.16
CA PRO A 435 3.88 -8.96 28.65
C PRO A 435 4.69 -7.76 28.14
N ARG A 436 4.28 -7.13 27.03
CA ARG A 436 4.92 -5.92 26.49
C ARG A 436 4.70 -4.69 27.38
N GLN A 437 3.63 -4.67 28.18
CA GLN A 437 3.31 -3.55 29.08
C GLN A 437 4.17 -3.54 30.33
N ILE A 438 4.79 -4.67 30.69
CA ILE A 438 5.68 -4.81 31.84
C ILE A 438 7.17 -4.73 31.47
N GLY A 439 7.48 -4.26 30.26
CA GLY A 439 8.84 -3.91 29.85
C GLY A 439 9.77 -5.09 29.52
N LEU A 440 9.25 -6.31 29.38
CA LEU A 440 10.05 -7.47 29.00
C LEU A 440 10.69 -7.29 27.61
N ARG A 441 11.94 -7.73 27.48
CA ARG A 441 12.72 -7.62 26.22
C ARG A 441 12.05 -8.31 25.03
N SER A 442 11.33 -9.40 25.26
CA SER A 442 10.53 -10.10 24.26
C SER A 442 9.42 -10.90 24.93
N THR A 443 8.48 -11.42 24.15
CA THR A 443 7.42 -12.32 24.64
C THR A 443 7.79 -13.81 24.54
N LEU A 444 8.98 -14.16 24.06
CA LEU A 444 9.44 -15.55 23.95
C LEU A 444 10.23 -15.96 25.21
N PHE A 445 9.52 -16.39 26.24
CA PHE A 445 10.14 -16.78 27.51
C PHE A 445 9.40 -17.93 28.22
N ASN A 446 10.08 -18.48 29.21
CA ASN A 446 9.57 -19.42 30.19
C ASN A 446 9.61 -18.80 31.59
N LEU A 447 8.73 -19.31 32.46
CA LEU A 447 8.64 -18.90 33.85
C LEU A 447 9.10 -20.06 34.73
N ARG A 448 9.84 -19.75 35.78
CA ARG A 448 10.21 -20.68 36.84
C ARG A 448 10.06 -19.99 38.19
N GLU A 449 9.53 -20.67 39.19
CA GLU A 449 9.55 -20.16 40.57
C GLU A 449 10.90 -20.48 41.23
N ALA A 450 11.47 -19.48 41.91
CA ALA A 450 12.68 -19.65 42.71
C ALA A 450 12.71 -18.63 43.85
N ASN A 451 12.96 -19.10 45.08
CA ASN A 451 13.12 -18.25 46.27
C ASN A 451 11.96 -17.25 46.49
N GLY A 452 10.71 -17.69 46.27
CA GLY A 452 9.53 -16.84 46.42
C GLY A 452 9.36 -15.76 45.35
N LYS A 453 10.14 -15.83 44.26
CA LYS A 453 10.05 -14.93 43.09
C LYS A 453 9.72 -15.71 41.83
N THR A 454 9.20 -15.01 40.82
CA THR A 454 9.11 -15.52 39.46
C THR A 454 10.38 -15.15 38.67
N VAL A 455 11.12 -16.17 38.23
CA VAL A 455 12.24 -16.04 37.31
C VAL A 455 11.72 -16.17 35.87
N VAL A 456 12.01 -15.17 35.05
CA VAL A 456 11.65 -15.13 33.63
C VAL A 456 12.91 -15.33 32.80
N GLU A 457 12.97 -16.41 32.03
CA GLU A 457 14.10 -16.73 31.16
C GLU A 457 13.62 -16.77 29.72
N GLY A 458 14.16 -15.87 28.90
CA GLY A 458 13.68 -15.65 27.54
C GLY A 458 14.78 -15.51 26.51
N ARG A 459 14.34 -15.46 25.25
CA ARG A 459 15.21 -15.30 24.08
C ARG A 459 14.65 -14.28 23.11
N GLY A 460 15.53 -13.57 22.43
CA GLY A 460 15.17 -12.52 21.48
C GLY A 460 14.96 -11.16 22.13
N TYR A 461 14.72 -10.17 21.28
CA TYR A 461 14.50 -8.77 21.64
C TYR A 461 13.58 -8.10 20.63
N GLY A 462 12.41 -7.66 21.08
CA GLY A 462 11.37 -7.04 20.28
C GLY A 462 10.20 -7.97 19.97
N HIS A 463 9.32 -7.54 19.06
CA HIS A 463 8.02 -8.16 18.83
C HIS A 463 8.07 -9.43 17.97
N GLY A 464 9.18 -9.71 17.26
CA GLY A 464 9.33 -10.95 16.47
C GLY A 464 8.74 -10.91 15.06
N VAL A 465 8.13 -9.80 14.64
CA VAL A 465 7.40 -9.68 13.34
C VAL A 465 8.29 -9.02 12.30
N GLY A 466 8.29 -9.55 11.07
CA GLY A 466 9.05 -9.03 9.93
C GLY A 466 10.57 -9.21 10.10
N ILE A 467 11.39 -8.25 9.67
CA ILE A 467 12.86 -8.42 9.70
C ILE A 467 13.36 -8.61 11.14
N CYS A 468 14.06 -9.72 11.35
CA CYS A 468 14.99 -9.90 12.48
C CYS A 468 16.34 -9.30 12.09
N GLN A 469 16.72 -8.18 12.70
CA GLN A 469 17.97 -7.47 12.37
C GLN A 469 19.20 -8.37 12.47
N ARG A 470 19.29 -9.21 13.51
CA ARG A 470 20.40 -10.17 13.64
C ARG A 470 20.42 -11.22 12.54
N GLY A 471 19.27 -11.78 12.17
CA GLY A 471 19.18 -12.76 11.10
C GLY A 471 19.52 -12.13 9.74
N ALA A 472 18.98 -10.95 9.44
CA ALA A 472 19.27 -10.19 8.22
C ALA A 472 20.75 -9.80 8.10
N ALA A 473 21.39 -9.38 9.21
CA ALA A 473 22.82 -9.10 9.24
C ALA A 473 23.64 -10.33 8.84
N ARG A 474 23.31 -11.50 9.43
CA ARG A 474 23.99 -12.75 9.11
C ARG A 474 23.72 -13.22 7.68
N MET A 475 22.49 -13.09 7.17
CA MET A 475 22.17 -13.43 5.78
C MET A 475 23.08 -12.68 4.80
N GLY A 476 23.26 -11.38 5.00
CA GLY A 476 24.14 -10.59 4.13
C GLY A 476 25.62 -10.87 4.35
N GLU A 477 26.05 -11.26 5.56
CA GLU A 477 27.42 -11.74 5.81
C GLU A 477 27.70 -13.11 5.15
N GLU A 478 26.67 -13.93 4.97
CA GLU A 478 26.70 -15.18 4.20
C GLU A 478 26.49 -14.97 2.69
N GLY A 479 26.53 -13.72 2.21
CA GLY A 479 26.50 -13.37 0.79
C GLY A 479 25.12 -13.33 0.15
N ARG A 480 24.03 -13.36 0.93
CA ARG A 480 22.68 -13.13 0.39
C ARG A 480 22.53 -11.66 -0.03
N ASN A 481 21.93 -11.44 -1.19
CA ASN A 481 21.62 -10.08 -1.62
C ASN A 481 20.38 -9.54 -0.87
N TYR A 482 20.16 -8.23 -0.95
CA TYR A 482 19.07 -7.59 -0.22
C TYR A 482 17.67 -8.04 -0.66
N LEU A 483 17.49 -8.45 -1.93
CA LEU A 483 16.21 -8.97 -2.42
C LEU A 483 15.88 -10.31 -1.76
N ASP A 484 16.87 -11.20 -1.61
CA ASP A 484 16.71 -12.48 -0.92
C ASP A 484 16.36 -12.28 0.56
N ILE A 485 17.01 -11.30 1.21
CA ILE A 485 16.73 -10.95 2.61
C ILE A 485 15.29 -10.46 2.75
N LEU A 486 14.86 -9.53 1.89
CA LEU A 486 13.50 -8.99 1.94
C LEU A 486 12.44 -10.06 1.63
N ALA A 487 12.68 -10.91 0.63
CA ALA A 487 11.77 -12.00 0.28
C ALA A 487 11.62 -13.02 1.40
N PHE A 488 12.71 -13.28 2.16
CA PHE A 488 12.65 -14.14 3.33
C PHE A 488 11.76 -13.56 4.44
N TYR A 489 11.90 -12.27 4.76
CA TYR A 489 11.19 -11.65 5.89
C TYR A 489 9.79 -11.10 5.56
N TYR A 490 9.50 -10.82 4.29
CA TYR A 490 8.23 -10.25 3.82
C TYR A 490 7.69 -11.05 2.61
N GLN A 491 7.25 -12.28 2.87
CA GLN A 491 6.87 -13.25 1.85
C GLN A 491 5.71 -12.74 0.98
N GLY A 492 5.88 -12.63 -0.33
CA GLY A 492 4.81 -12.16 -1.23
C GLY A 492 4.85 -10.69 -1.56
N THR A 493 5.77 -9.97 -0.92
CA THR A 493 6.06 -8.60 -1.30
C THR A 493 7.02 -8.55 -2.49
N ALA A 494 6.92 -7.49 -3.28
CA ALA A 494 7.84 -7.19 -4.36
C ALA A 494 8.55 -5.87 -4.11
N VAL A 495 9.85 -5.82 -4.38
CA VAL A 495 10.62 -4.58 -4.38
C VAL A 495 10.34 -3.83 -5.68
N GLY A 496 9.98 -2.55 -5.59
CA GLY A 496 9.73 -1.70 -6.75
C GLY A 496 9.59 -0.23 -6.39
N ILE A 497 9.74 0.64 -7.38
CA ILE A 497 9.65 2.10 -7.22
C ILE A 497 8.21 2.63 -7.27
N ASN A 498 7.29 1.87 -7.86
CA ASN A 498 5.86 2.14 -7.94
C ASN A 498 5.11 0.86 -7.53
N PRO A 499 3.78 0.91 -7.27
CA PRO A 499 2.97 -0.29 -7.17
C PRO A 499 2.84 -0.89 -8.55
N GLN A 500 3.91 -1.53 -9.00
CA GLN A 500 3.84 -2.54 -10.01
C GLN A 500 3.35 -3.79 -9.29
N GLY A 501 2.03 -3.98 -9.29
CA GLY A 501 1.56 -5.36 -9.36
C GLY A 501 2.24 -6.04 -10.54
N MET A 502 2.48 -7.35 -10.45
CA MET A 502 2.91 -8.14 -11.60
C MET A 502 2.05 -7.76 -12.82
N PRO A 503 2.64 -7.47 -13.99
CA PRO A 503 1.91 -6.99 -15.17
C PRO A 503 1.08 -8.13 -15.78
N TRP A 504 0.02 -8.52 -15.07
CA TRP A 504 -0.86 -9.62 -15.42
C TRP A 504 -1.58 -9.31 -16.72
N GLN A 505 -1.45 -10.22 -17.66
CA GLN A 505 -2.25 -10.30 -18.88
C GLN A 505 -3.17 -11.50 -18.75
N THR A 506 -4.39 -11.33 -19.25
CA THR A 506 -5.39 -12.40 -19.28
C THR A 506 -5.39 -13.09 -20.64
N LEU A 507 -5.30 -14.42 -20.64
CA LEU A 507 -5.39 -15.30 -21.81
C LEU A 507 -6.60 -16.24 -21.64
N GLY A 508 -7.41 -16.39 -22.70
CA GLY A 508 -8.64 -17.19 -22.66
C GLY A 508 -9.77 -16.52 -21.88
N ALA A 509 -11.04 -16.76 -22.26
CA ALA A 509 -12.16 -15.99 -21.69
C ALA A 509 -13.52 -16.71 -21.54
N GLU A 510 -13.67 -17.97 -21.94
CA GLU A 510 -15.00 -18.61 -21.87
C GLU A 510 -15.32 -19.23 -20.49
N ARG A 511 -14.54 -20.23 -20.05
CA ARG A 511 -14.73 -20.88 -18.72
C ARG A 511 -13.49 -20.86 -17.83
N VAL A 512 -12.31 -20.71 -18.43
CA VAL A 512 -11.02 -20.62 -17.75
C VAL A 512 -10.31 -19.33 -18.15
N GLU A 513 -9.99 -18.51 -17.16
CA GLU A 513 -9.19 -17.30 -17.30
C GLU A 513 -7.75 -17.59 -16.87
N VAL A 514 -6.76 -17.42 -17.76
CA VAL A 514 -5.34 -17.55 -17.38
C VAL A 514 -4.71 -16.17 -17.20
N GLN A 515 -4.28 -15.82 -16.00
CA GLN A 515 -3.52 -14.61 -15.71
C GLN A 515 -2.02 -14.92 -15.70
N THR A 516 -1.24 -14.25 -16.54
CA THR A 516 0.22 -14.44 -16.67
C THR A 516 0.98 -13.13 -16.89
N THR A 517 2.23 -13.04 -16.47
CA THR A 517 3.15 -11.96 -16.84
C THR A 517 4.01 -12.27 -18.08
N ALA A 518 3.94 -13.50 -18.60
CA ALA A 518 4.72 -13.99 -19.72
C ALA A 518 3.79 -14.61 -20.80
N PRO A 519 2.96 -13.80 -21.47
CA PRO A 519 1.89 -14.26 -22.35
C PRO A 519 2.37 -15.14 -23.52
N GLN A 520 3.58 -14.90 -24.03
CA GLN A 520 4.13 -15.69 -25.13
C GLN A 520 4.54 -17.11 -24.68
N ARG A 521 5.15 -17.23 -23.49
CA ARG A 521 5.50 -18.52 -22.89
C ARG A 521 4.24 -19.32 -22.55
N ASP A 522 3.26 -18.64 -21.96
CA ASP A 522 2.09 -19.26 -21.34
C ASP A 522 0.89 -19.38 -22.30
N ARG A 523 1.09 -19.03 -23.58
CA ARG A 523 0.09 -19.10 -24.65
C ARG A 523 -0.67 -20.44 -24.74
N PRO A 524 -0.08 -21.62 -24.51
CA PRO A 524 -0.80 -22.89 -24.59
C PRO A 524 -1.72 -23.18 -23.38
N LEU A 525 -1.53 -22.47 -22.26
CA LEU A 525 -2.16 -22.83 -20.99
C LEU A 525 -3.68 -22.70 -20.96
N PRO A 526 -4.34 -21.71 -21.59
CA PRO A 526 -5.80 -21.66 -21.61
C PRO A 526 -6.44 -22.94 -22.19
N ALA A 527 -5.86 -23.46 -23.28
CA ALA A 527 -6.36 -24.69 -23.91
C ALA A 527 -6.10 -25.94 -23.05
N LEU A 528 -4.92 -26.01 -22.39
CA LEU A 528 -4.59 -27.10 -21.48
C LEU A 528 -5.49 -27.09 -20.24
N ALA A 529 -5.69 -25.92 -19.64
CA ALA A 529 -6.53 -25.75 -18.47
C ALA A 529 -8.01 -26.01 -18.79
N GLY A 530 -8.49 -25.61 -19.97
CA GLY A 530 -9.85 -25.95 -20.45
C GLY A 530 -10.06 -27.46 -20.59
N ARG A 531 -9.09 -28.19 -21.16
CA ARG A 531 -9.15 -29.67 -21.23
C ARG A 531 -9.11 -30.32 -19.85
N ALA A 532 -8.26 -29.83 -18.96
CA ALA A 532 -8.16 -30.31 -17.58
C ALA A 532 -9.48 -30.10 -16.81
N LEU A 533 -10.13 -28.94 -16.99
CA LEU A 533 -11.44 -28.67 -16.39
C LEU A 533 -12.52 -29.62 -16.89
N ALA A 534 -12.64 -29.79 -18.21
CA ALA A 534 -13.61 -30.71 -18.81
C ALA A 534 -13.40 -32.16 -18.32
N GLU A 535 -12.14 -32.58 -18.19
CA GLU A 535 -11.79 -33.89 -17.66
C GLU A 535 -12.12 -34.04 -16.17
N ALA A 536 -11.89 -33.00 -15.36
CA ALA A 536 -12.25 -32.99 -13.95
C ALA A 536 -13.78 -33.11 -13.76
N GLU A 537 -14.57 -32.38 -14.54
CA GLU A 537 -16.04 -32.49 -14.55
C GLU A 537 -16.48 -33.91 -14.97
N ARG A 538 -15.85 -34.48 -16.01
CA ARG A 538 -16.14 -35.85 -16.47
C ARG A 538 -15.84 -36.91 -15.39
N ARG A 539 -14.72 -36.77 -14.68
CA ARG A 539 -14.29 -37.73 -13.63
C ARG A 539 -15.14 -37.61 -12.36
N THR A 540 -15.64 -36.44 -12.02
CA THR A 540 -16.42 -36.22 -10.80
C THR A 540 -17.93 -36.30 -11.04
N ARG A 541 -18.39 -36.02 -12.25
CA ARG A 541 -19.79 -35.71 -12.61
C ARG A 541 -20.33 -34.46 -11.90
N TYR A 542 -19.47 -33.63 -11.34
CA TYR A 542 -19.83 -32.33 -10.76
C TYR A 542 -19.55 -31.22 -11.76
N SER A 543 -20.29 -30.12 -11.63
CA SER A 543 -20.09 -28.91 -12.44
C SER A 543 -19.15 -27.96 -11.73
N ALA A 544 -18.16 -27.45 -12.46
CA ALA A 544 -17.29 -26.40 -11.97
C ALA A 544 -18.04 -25.07 -11.79
N PRO A 545 -17.47 -24.12 -11.03
CA PRO A 545 -17.95 -22.73 -11.03
C PRO A 545 -17.98 -22.13 -12.45
N ALA A 546 -18.83 -21.12 -12.65
CA ALA A 546 -19.00 -20.45 -13.94
C ALA A 546 -17.67 -19.91 -14.53
N GLN A 547 -16.75 -19.51 -13.66
CA GLN A 547 -15.42 -19.06 -14.05
C GLN A 547 -14.36 -19.65 -13.11
N VAL A 548 -13.33 -20.27 -13.68
CA VAL A 548 -12.13 -20.73 -12.99
C VAL A 548 -10.94 -19.88 -13.43
N ARG A 549 -10.11 -19.45 -12.48
CA ARG A 549 -8.93 -18.63 -12.77
C ARG A 549 -7.66 -19.43 -12.54
N VAL A 550 -6.71 -19.35 -13.46
CA VAL A 550 -5.36 -19.91 -13.32
C VAL A 550 -4.37 -18.76 -13.34
N ARG A 551 -3.60 -18.58 -12.26
CA ARG A 551 -2.60 -17.53 -12.12
C ARG A 551 -1.20 -18.12 -12.18
N VAL A 552 -0.44 -17.77 -13.21
CA VAL A 552 0.87 -18.35 -13.52
C VAL A 552 1.97 -17.36 -13.17
N TYR A 553 2.75 -17.69 -12.16
CA TYR A 553 3.76 -16.76 -11.64
C TYR A 553 5.02 -16.72 -12.53
N PRO A 554 5.76 -15.61 -12.54
CA PRO A 554 6.95 -15.46 -13.39
C PRO A 554 8.10 -16.40 -12.96
N SER A 555 8.17 -16.78 -11.68
CA SER A 555 9.20 -17.64 -11.10
C SER A 555 8.66 -18.46 -9.93
N ALA A 556 9.40 -19.50 -9.53
CA ALA A 556 9.11 -20.27 -8.32
C ALA A 556 9.16 -19.41 -7.05
N ALA A 557 10.06 -18.41 -7.00
CA ALA A 557 10.13 -17.45 -5.90
C ALA A 557 8.83 -16.62 -5.84
N ALA A 558 8.44 -15.99 -6.95
CA ALA A 558 7.21 -15.21 -7.02
C ALA A 558 5.94 -16.00 -6.63
N PHE A 559 5.89 -17.30 -6.96
CA PHE A 559 4.83 -18.19 -6.51
C PHE A 559 4.86 -18.42 -5.00
N ARG A 560 6.02 -18.82 -4.44
CA ARG A 560 6.18 -19.02 -2.99
C ARG A 560 5.79 -17.77 -2.24
N ASP A 561 6.32 -16.65 -2.69
CA ASP A 561 6.11 -15.34 -2.12
C ASP A 561 4.60 -15.07 -2.08
N ALA A 562 3.90 -15.13 -3.21
CA ALA A 562 2.49 -14.76 -3.28
C ALA A 562 1.51 -15.75 -2.62
N THR A 563 1.94 -16.98 -2.35
CA THR A 563 1.07 -18.04 -1.82
C THR A 563 1.40 -18.42 -0.38
N GLY A 564 2.63 -18.19 0.08
CA GLY A 564 3.15 -18.72 1.35
C GLY A 564 3.49 -20.21 1.29
N GLU A 565 3.40 -20.84 0.11
CA GLU A 565 3.73 -22.25 -0.08
C GLU A 565 5.25 -22.47 -0.22
N SER A 566 5.71 -23.67 0.11
CA SER A 566 7.11 -24.02 -0.06
C SER A 566 7.51 -24.11 -1.55
N GLY A 567 8.80 -23.96 -1.86
CA GLY A 567 9.29 -23.99 -3.25
C GLY A 567 9.15 -25.33 -3.95
N ALA A 568 8.85 -26.39 -3.18
CA ALA A 568 8.58 -27.73 -3.68
C ALA A 568 7.12 -27.91 -4.15
N VAL A 569 6.21 -27.01 -3.78
CA VAL A 569 4.79 -27.09 -4.15
C VAL A 569 4.59 -26.56 -5.56
N ALA A 570 4.13 -27.43 -6.46
CA ALA A 570 3.94 -27.11 -7.88
C ALA A 570 2.80 -26.10 -8.13
N ALA A 571 1.71 -26.22 -7.36
CA ALA A 571 0.52 -25.40 -7.47
C ALA A 571 -0.28 -25.44 -6.16
N VAL A 572 -1.18 -24.48 -5.98
CA VAL A 572 -2.15 -24.49 -4.88
C VAL A 572 -3.49 -23.90 -5.32
N THR A 573 -4.59 -24.53 -4.90
CA THR A 573 -5.95 -24.08 -5.20
C THR A 573 -6.57 -23.34 -4.02
N ARG A 574 -7.14 -22.14 -4.28
CA ARG A 574 -7.88 -21.32 -3.31
C ARG A 574 -9.22 -20.90 -3.91
N GLY A 575 -10.30 -21.54 -3.47
CA GLY A 575 -11.62 -21.33 -4.06
C GLY A 575 -11.63 -21.71 -5.54
N ASN A 576 -11.99 -20.78 -6.41
CA ASN A 576 -11.97 -20.98 -7.88
C ASN A 576 -10.67 -20.50 -8.56
N THR A 577 -9.63 -20.19 -7.79
CA THR A 577 -8.35 -19.71 -8.30
C THR A 577 -7.24 -20.72 -8.05
N ILE A 578 -6.56 -21.14 -9.11
CA ILE A 578 -5.38 -22.00 -9.09
C ILE A 578 -4.14 -21.12 -9.22
N HIS A 579 -3.23 -21.22 -8.27
CA HIS A 579 -1.93 -20.55 -8.29
C HIS A 579 -0.88 -21.55 -8.76
N LEU A 580 -0.06 -21.19 -9.76
CA LEU A 580 0.79 -22.15 -10.46
C LEU A 580 2.23 -21.64 -10.61
N GLN A 581 3.21 -22.49 -10.30
CA GLN A 581 4.61 -22.24 -10.65
C GLN A 581 4.82 -22.36 -12.16
N PRO A 582 5.71 -21.56 -12.77
CA PRO A 582 5.92 -21.58 -14.22
C PRO A 582 6.47 -22.93 -14.73
N ALA A 583 7.31 -23.62 -13.95
CA ALA A 583 7.87 -24.92 -14.33
C ALA A 583 6.87 -26.08 -14.18
N ALA A 584 5.75 -25.84 -13.47
CA ALA A 584 4.76 -26.87 -13.13
C ALA A 584 3.49 -26.80 -13.98
N ALA A 585 3.46 -25.97 -15.02
CA ALA A 585 2.28 -25.73 -15.85
C ALA A 585 1.98 -26.87 -16.86
N GLY A 586 2.10 -28.11 -16.41
CA GLY A 586 1.80 -29.33 -17.16
C GLY A 586 0.36 -29.80 -17.00
N ALA A 587 -0.06 -30.69 -17.89
CA ALA A 587 -1.44 -31.21 -17.92
C ALA A 587 -1.83 -31.99 -16.64
N ALA A 588 -0.90 -32.76 -16.07
CA ALA A 588 -1.17 -33.56 -14.86
C ALA A 588 -1.43 -32.67 -13.63
N THR A 589 -0.58 -31.66 -13.42
CA THR A 589 -0.75 -30.68 -12.34
C THR A 589 -2.05 -29.90 -12.50
N LEU A 590 -2.34 -29.40 -13.70
CA LEU A 590 -3.59 -28.70 -13.96
C LEU A 590 -4.82 -29.58 -13.71
N LEU A 591 -4.80 -30.86 -14.10
CA LEU A 591 -5.91 -31.77 -13.83
C LEU A 591 -6.12 -31.97 -12.32
N HIS A 592 -5.04 -32.18 -11.57
CA HIS A 592 -5.10 -32.33 -10.11
C HIS A 592 -5.72 -31.09 -9.44
N GLU A 593 -5.26 -29.88 -9.78
CA GLU A 593 -5.82 -28.64 -9.22
C GLU A 593 -7.27 -28.38 -9.66
N MET A 594 -7.62 -28.71 -10.91
CA MET A 594 -9.01 -28.60 -11.39
C MET A 594 -9.95 -29.57 -10.66
N LEU A 595 -9.48 -30.76 -10.29
CA LEU A 595 -10.25 -31.69 -9.46
C LEU A 595 -10.53 -31.10 -8.09
N HIS A 596 -9.58 -30.39 -7.47
CA HIS A 596 -9.85 -29.64 -6.25
C HIS A 596 -10.94 -28.58 -6.45
N VAL A 597 -10.85 -27.74 -7.49
CA VAL A 597 -11.88 -26.73 -7.79
C VAL A 597 -13.27 -27.34 -7.94
N VAL A 598 -13.38 -28.48 -8.61
CA VAL A 598 -14.66 -29.14 -8.89
C VAL A 598 -15.21 -29.88 -7.66
N LEU A 599 -14.38 -30.64 -6.94
CA LEU A 599 -14.80 -31.40 -5.76
C LEU A 599 -15.33 -30.48 -4.67
N GLU A 600 -14.64 -29.37 -4.40
CA GLU A 600 -15.01 -28.41 -3.35
C GLU A 600 -16.38 -27.73 -3.56
N THR A 601 -16.97 -27.82 -4.76
CA THR A 601 -18.35 -27.35 -4.99
C THR A 601 -19.43 -28.16 -4.26
N ARG A 602 -19.10 -29.40 -3.88
CA ARG A 602 -20.00 -30.36 -3.22
C ARG A 602 -19.45 -30.90 -1.91
N THR A 603 -18.17 -30.66 -1.61
CA THR A 603 -17.52 -31.09 -0.38
C THR A 603 -18.15 -30.44 0.84
N HIS A 604 -18.56 -31.26 1.80
CA HIS A 604 -19.00 -30.78 3.10
C HIS A 604 -17.80 -30.28 3.94
N PRO A 605 -17.92 -29.16 4.69
CA PRO A 605 -16.79 -28.57 5.43
C PRO A 605 -16.07 -29.50 6.42
N ASN A 606 -16.78 -30.50 6.94
CA ASN A 606 -16.25 -31.47 7.92
C ASN A 606 -15.36 -32.57 7.30
N VAL A 607 -15.27 -32.64 5.97
CA VAL A 607 -14.46 -33.68 5.32
C VAL A 607 -12.96 -33.41 5.57
N PRO A 608 -12.19 -34.39 6.09
CA PRO A 608 -10.76 -34.21 6.37
C PRO A 608 -9.95 -33.83 5.13
N TYR A 609 -8.98 -32.91 5.30
CA TYR A 609 -8.10 -32.46 4.21
C TYR A 609 -7.36 -33.62 3.53
N TRP A 610 -6.81 -34.58 4.30
CA TRP A 610 -6.07 -35.72 3.73
C TRP A 610 -6.89 -36.53 2.73
N PHE A 611 -8.20 -36.65 2.96
CA PHE A 611 -9.07 -37.42 2.07
C PHE A 611 -9.37 -36.65 0.79
N ARG A 612 -9.57 -35.34 0.91
CA ARG A 612 -9.81 -34.44 -0.24
C ARG A 612 -8.59 -34.43 -1.17
N GLU A 613 -7.41 -34.30 -0.60
CA GLU A 613 -6.12 -34.36 -1.30
C GLU A 613 -5.90 -35.69 -2.02
N GLU A 614 -6.02 -36.81 -1.32
CA GLU A 614 -5.81 -38.12 -1.95
C GLU A 614 -6.91 -38.50 -2.93
N LEU A 615 -8.14 -38.01 -2.75
CA LEU A 615 -9.21 -38.23 -3.72
C LEU A 615 -8.93 -37.46 -5.02
N ALA A 616 -8.47 -36.22 -4.93
CA ALA A 616 -8.05 -35.45 -6.11
C ALA A 616 -6.85 -36.12 -6.80
N ALA A 617 -5.84 -36.59 -6.05
CA ALA A 617 -4.70 -37.31 -6.61
C ALA A 617 -5.10 -38.66 -7.24
N TYR A 618 -5.94 -39.46 -6.58
CA TYR A 618 -6.50 -40.71 -7.13
C TYR A 618 -7.26 -40.44 -8.43
N LEU A 619 -8.14 -39.43 -8.43
CA LEU A 619 -8.92 -39.05 -9.59
C LEU A 619 -8.06 -38.45 -10.69
N ALA A 620 -6.91 -37.85 -10.39
CA ALA A 620 -5.95 -37.38 -11.40
C ALA A 620 -5.18 -38.55 -12.06
N GLY A 621 -5.21 -39.75 -11.46
CA GLY A 621 -4.41 -40.91 -11.88
C GLY A 621 -3.03 -40.97 -11.21
N GLY A 622 -2.83 -40.21 -10.14
CA GLY A 622 -1.63 -40.24 -9.30
C GLY A 622 -1.67 -41.36 -8.24
N SER A 623 -0.57 -41.50 -7.50
CA SER A 623 -0.47 -42.48 -6.42
C SER A 623 -1.26 -42.03 -5.19
N SER A 624 -2.28 -42.79 -4.82
CA SER A 624 -3.08 -42.55 -3.59
C SER A 624 -3.53 -43.88 -2.99
N PRO A 625 -2.62 -44.62 -2.33
CA PRO A 625 -2.89 -45.99 -1.91
C PRO A 625 -4.06 -46.13 -0.93
N ARG A 626 -4.30 -45.14 -0.05
CA ARG A 626 -5.41 -45.19 0.92
C ARG A 626 -6.74 -45.03 0.21
N VAL A 627 -6.88 -44.02 -0.65
CA VAL A 627 -8.13 -43.81 -1.40
C VAL A 627 -8.38 -44.90 -2.44
N ALA A 628 -7.35 -45.40 -3.12
CA ALA A 628 -7.48 -46.53 -4.04
C ALA A 628 -8.05 -47.77 -3.33
N ARG A 629 -7.57 -48.05 -2.11
CA ARG A 629 -8.09 -49.14 -1.29
C ARG A 629 -9.53 -48.90 -0.83
N LEU A 630 -9.85 -47.70 -0.35
CA LEU A 630 -11.24 -47.35 0.01
C LEU A 630 -12.19 -47.47 -1.19
N ALA A 631 -11.74 -47.13 -2.40
CA ALA A 631 -12.50 -47.31 -3.63
C ALA A 631 -12.76 -48.78 -3.95
N LEU A 632 -11.79 -49.67 -3.70
CA LEU A 632 -11.94 -51.12 -3.88
C LEU A 632 -12.88 -51.74 -2.83
N GLU A 633 -12.75 -51.32 -1.56
CA GLU A 633 -13.50 -51.90 -0.44
C GLU A 633 -14.96 -51.42 -0.40
N HIS A 634 -15.22 -50.16 -0.76
CA HIS A 634 -16.54 -49.53 -0.59
C HIS A 634 -17.18 -49.04 -1.90
N GLY A 635 -16.44 -49.08 -3.01
CA GLY A 635 -16.88 -48.55 -4.30
C GLY A 635 -16.69 -47.04 -4.42
N ARG A 636 -16.42 -46.59 -5.63
CA ARG A 636 -16.17 -45.17 -5.95
C ARG A 636 -17.34 -44.25 -5.56
N ALA A 637 -18.58 -44.68 -5.76
CA ALA A 637 -19.76 -43.87 -5.42
C ALA A 637 -19.84 -43.53 -3.92
N LYS A 638 -19.39 -44.45 -3.05
CA LYS A 638 -19.38 -44.25 -1.60
C LYS A 638 -18.43 -43.14 -1.18
N LEU A 639 -17.31 -42.98 -1.88
CA LEU A 639 -16.33 -41.92 -1.61
C LEU A 639 -16.94 -40.53 -1.82
N PHE A 640 -17.72 -40.35 -2.90
CA PHE A 640 -18.44 -39.11 -3.18
C PHE A 640 -19.58 -38.88 -2.18
N GLU A 641 -20.31 -39.92 -1.79
CA GLU A 641 -21.33 -39.82 -0.74
C GLU A 641 -20.73 -39.33 0.60
N TRP A 642 -19.57 -39.85 1.00
CA TRP A 642 -18.87 -39.38 2.20
C TRP A 642 -18.45 -37.91 2.09
N LEU A 643 -17.95 -37.52 0.92
CA LEU A 643 -17.56 -36.15 0.64
C LEU A 643 -18.74 -35.17 0.72
N GLU A 644 -19.90 -35.53 0.19
CA GLU A 644 -21.11 -34.69 0.22
C GLU A 644 -21.77 -34.61 1.59
N ARG A 645 -21.73 -35.71 2.36
CA ARG A 645 -22.40 -35.81 3.68
C ARG A 645 -21.51 -35.45 4.86
N GLY A 646 -20.25 -35.12 4.64
CA GLY A 646 -19.31 -34.77 5.71
C GLY A 646 -18.91 -35.96 6.58
N VAL A 647 -18.89 -37.16 6.00
CA VAL A 647 -18.50 -38.37 6.71
C VAL A 647 -16.98 -38.53 6.62
N THR A 648 -16.33 -38.64 7.78
CA THR A 648 -14.91 -38.99 7.87
C THR A 648 -14.73 -40.45 7.42
N PRO A 649 -13.99 -40.72 6.33
CA PRO A 649 -13.73 -42.09 5.89
C PRO A 649 -12.93 -42.86 6.95
N PRO A 650 -13.15 -44.18 7.07
CA PRO A 650 -12.33 -45.00 7.95
C PRO A 650 -10.86 -44.94 7.49
N LEU A 651 -9.93 -44.85 8.44
CA LEU A 651 -8.51 -45.01 8.13
C LEU A 651 -8.27 -46.50 7.81
N PRO A 652 -7.89 -46.85 6.58
CA PRO A 652 -7.64 -48.25 6.24
C PRO A 652 -6.48 -48.77 7.09
N ALA A 653 -6.66 -49.93 7.74
CA ALA A 653 -5.59 -50.56 8.51
C ALA A 653 -4.39 -50.82 7.59
N LEU A 654 -3.25 -50.19 7.87
CA LEU A 654 -1.98 -50.42 7.18
C LEU A 654 -1.46 -51.82 7.57
N ARG A 655 -2.05 -52.87 7.00
CA ARG A 655 -1.39 -54.18 6.94
C ARG A 655 -0.62 -54.26 5.63
N PRO A 656 0.65 -54.70 5.64
CA PRO A 656 1.36 -54.99 4.41
C PRO A 656 0.60 -56.06 3.64
N VAL A 657 0.39 -55.82 2.35
CA VAL A 657 -0.19 -56.80 1.43
C VAL A 657 0.76 -58.00 1.45
N ARG A 658 0.30 -59.14 1.97
CA ARG A 658 1.00 -60.42 1.73
C ARG A 658 1.02 -60.63 0.23
N GLN A 659 2.21 -60.78 -0.34
CA GLN A 659 2.39 -61.32 -1.68
C GLN A 659 1.59 -62.63 -1.77
N ALA A 660 0.75 -62.75 -2.80
CA ALA A 660 0.14 -64.03 -3.14
C ALA A 660 1.26 -65.02 -3.53
N PRO A 661 1.15 -66.32 -3.19
CA PRO A 661 2.07 -67.31 -3.72
C PRO A 661 1.84 -67.48 -5.22
N GLU A 662 2.95 -67.79 -5.90
CA GLU A 662 3.23 -67.79 -7.35
C GLU A 662 2.09 -68.09 -8.33
#